data_AF-A0A943ML88-F1
#
_entry.id   AF-A0A943ML88-F1
#
_cell.length_a   1.000
_cell.length_b   1.000
_cell.length_c   1.000
_cell.angle_alpha   90.00
_cell.angle_beta   90.00
_cell.angle_gamma   90.00
#
_symmetry.space_group_name_H-M   'P 1'
#
loop_
_entity.id
_entity.type
_entity.pdbx_description
1 polymer ?
#
loop_
_entity_poly.entity_id
_entity_poly.type
_entity_poly.pdbx_seq_one_letter_code
_entity_poly.pdbx_strand_id
1 'polypeptide(L)'
;MKSANKILSVLLACSMLTASFAGTTAAAAVDKKPQEGAVMGKTMSSYSSPNMDLSYMLNAAPTAKKMARTLADNEELPEAYNAIESGKLTTEVRQQGGWGTCWAFSGTGAMASDLFEEMGEDAPVFSPIHLAYFAFHGRANPDDPADGTEGDTYLPFEYNESDGDKKFAEYTRGGNTFIAAATLARGVGPVLEEELPYPASTGSPEADKYEDLDPDIQFDQEYRLESTNYLPTRDADGNLDGTAVKKALWEGGSLGISYNSNGYNYVEYNGVPVKTQFSGSGFGDCNHAVQLVGWDDNIPKELFANDFGMPEHDGGWLIRNSWGRDAYDGLFYMSYDEGSITEVMQYNLDKTPIDEESYDHLYQYDGTGWSMSVGAEEKDAPVSMANVFTATEDETLKAVSFYTTDANAEYSIQVYTQLPDYPNSPIGAAKAYREPITGTEAYPGYHTIYLDEDQWVNLAEGEKYSVVVTMENPLGRAFPVATEMSGNFDNVRCVANIGARESFVNVNGQDWLDLDEVGENYTAHSKRVDPRSQNQGNWTGNIKPGTSGVNIEVAGDFDGDMWGALGNVCLKAFTTSGNEDSAITPEAGNTLMVTYTPSVTMEVDGYADAILDAAGAYLGTVAPGDEVTLSFAPAASGREIAGVSVNEEPQDDYEKNLYTYTTTMGDEDQKLHFDFTIVNKLTLNTTLQIAKELQGSDEYNAALSDVREALDKAIVEAEAIAESATADQVAIDGAWNKLLNAIQCLQFKNGDMTLLKALLDACESLDPALYTAASWEALTVVRDEAQAMYDAQDSLQEDIDEMADQLIEAMNSLELGADLDGLKNLIAVAKTYEEDEYIKDAAWDEFVEILAEAEELVEQPDPAQAEVETMTSRLAVAMAKLRLIPDTTKLEELIEKTKDYTDAKVVTLREEAIALLADGMATQDEVDALVDALETAVKNASKPSSGGSSGGHKGGGSSNGGGSYAGEGTVAAVVTPATPVVPAAKSVISDTTMPFVLKRGNAYCFKMTVVNGSAVMPSFTVGNGNTLKTQYVAKIGNDYYFRVWAIGTPGSSTGVYTQMPGEAPVLQCVVSVG
;
A
#
# COMPACT_ATOMS: atom_id res chain seq x y z
N MET A 1 47.87 42.46 22.52
CA MET A 1 48.89 42.16 23.58
C MET A 1 48.55 42.98 24.82
N LYS A 2 48.42 42.37 26.01
CA LYS A 2 48.35 43.00 27.35
C LYS A 2 47.36 44.19 27.52
N SER A 3 46.13 44.02 27.99
CA SER A 3 45.67 43.62 29.35
C SER A 3 45.54 44.77 30.37
N ALA A 4 44.34 44.89 30.95
CA ALA A 4 43.96 45.58 32.19
C ALA A 4 44.04 47.12 32.26
N ASN A 5 42.87 47.78 32.25
CA ASN A 5 42.47 48.84 33.20
C ASN A 5 41.06 49.40 32.89
N LYS A 6 40.03 49.04 33.71
CA LYS A 6 38.78 49.82 33.92
C LYS A 6 37.89 49.17 35.01
N ILE A 7 38.26 49.35 36.28
CA ILE A 7 37.36 49.13 37.45
C ILE A 7 37.62 50.25 38.46
N LEU A 8 37.10 51.48 38.21
CA LEU A 8 37.14 52.58 39.19
C LEU A 8 36.23 53.79 38.87
N SER A 9 34.90 53.63 38.76
CA SER A 9 34.01 54.80 38.57
C SER A 9 32.55 54.68 39.04
N VAL A 10 32.20 53.73 39.94
CA VAL A 10 30.81 53.54 40.44
C VAL A 10 30.67 53.95 41.92
N LEU A 11 31.46 54.92 42.40
CA LEU A 11 31.53 55.24 43.85
C LEU A 11 31.87 56.70 44.19
N LEU A 12 31.34 57.69 43.44
CA LEU A 12 31.46 59.11 43.83
C LEU A 12 30.38 60.07 43.27
N ALA A 13 29.08 59.79 43.48
CA ALA A 13 28.00 60.72 43.11
C ALA A 13 26.99 61.07 44.24
N CYS A 14 26.96 60.32 45.35
CA CYS A 14 25.98 60.54 46.42
C CYS A 14 26.35 61.70 47.37
N SER A 15 26.45 62.95 46.88
CA SER A 15 26.16 64.18 47.65
C SER A 15 26.30 65.46 46.81
N MET A 16 25.46 66.46 47.16
CA MET A 16 25.49 67.85 46.67
C MET A 16 25.00 68.12 45.23
N LEU A 17 23.68 68.09 45.04
CA LEU A 17 22.98 69.27 44.50
C LEU A 17 21.48 69.26 44.84
N THR A 18 21.14 69.80 46.02
CA THR A 18 19.77 70.28 46.28
C THR A 18 19.62 71.71 45.77
N ALA A 19 18.40 72.02 45.30
CA ALA A 19 17.92 73.34 44.87
C ALA A 19 18.43 73.89 43.52
N SER A 20 17.77 73.48 42.42
CA SER A 20 17.25 74.45 41.44
C SER A 20 16.17 73.91 40.48
N PHE A 21 15.02 73.46 41.00
CA PHE A 21 13.75 73.53 40.25
C PHE A 21 12.64 74.06 41.16
N ALA A 22 12.00 75.15 40.73
CA ALA A 22 10.94 75.83 41.47
C ALA A 22 10.06 76.60 40.47
N GLY A 23 8.79 76.21 40.39
CA GLY A 23 7.93 76.46 39.23
C GLY A 23 7.92 75.23 38.32
N THR A 24 6.77 74.73 37.88
CA THR A 24 5.41 75.31 37.92
C THR A 24 4.43 74.53 38.82
N THR A 25 4.04 75.11 39.97
CA THR A 25 2.94 74.59 40.81
C THR A 25 1.72 75.52 40.76
N ALA A 26 0.87 75.34 39.76
CA ALA A 26 -0.50 75.86 39.66
C ALA A 26 -1.25 75.03 38.59
N ALA A 27 -2.53 74.71 38.69
CA ALA A 27 -3.53 75.18 39.65
C ALA A 27 -3.52 74.43 41.01
N ALA A 28 -4.37 74.89 41.94
CA ALA A 28 -4.46 74.33 43.29
C ALA A 28 -5.66 73.40 43.43
N ALA A 29 -5.42 72.17 43.93
CA ALA A 29 -6.48 71.29 44.38
C ALA A 29 -7.31 71.97 45.48
N VAL A 30 -8.57 72.29 45.17
CA VAL A 30 -9.53 72.81 46.15
C VAL A 30 -10.24 71.62 46.76
N ASP A 31 -10.02 71.40 48.06
CA ASP A 31 -10.57 70.31 48.87
C ASP A 31 -12.11 70.26 48.82
N LYS A 32 -12.63 69.57 47.81
CA LYS A 32 -14.06 69.37 47.52
C LYS A 32 -14.36 67.87 47.56
N LYS A 33 -14.97 67.43 48.65
CA LYS A 33 -15.68 66.14 48.65
C LYS A 33 -16.81 66.19 47.61
N PRO A 34 -16.96 65.19 46.72
CA PRO A 34 -18.00 65.19 45.70
C PRO A 34 -19.42 65.31 46.26
N GLN A 35 -20.35 65.80 45.44
CA GLN A 35 -21.77 65.60 45.65
C GLN A 35 -22.29 64.52 44.70
N GLU A 36 -23.22 63.72 45.22
CA GLU A 36 -24.04 62.76 44.50
C GLU A 36 -24.73 63.43 43.28
N GLY A 37 -24.58 62.85 42.08
CA GLY A 37 -25.25 63.32 40.86
C GLY A 37 -24.59 64.49 40.08
N ALA A 38 -23.26 64.62 40.12
CA ALA A 38 -22.52 65.67 39.38
C ALA A 38 -22.16 65.25 37.94
N VAL A 39 -22.92 65.74 36.95
CA VAL A 39 -22.58 65.57 35.51
C VAL A 39 -21.41 66.49 35.13
N MET A 40 -20.38 65.94 34.48
CA MET A 40 -19.18 66.68 34.10
C MET A 40 -19.37 67.64 32.90
N GLY A 41 -18.54 68.69 32.88
CA GLY A 41 -18.45 69.63 31.77
C GLY A 41 -17.68 69.05 30.57
N LYS A 42 -17.91 69.60 29.38
CA LYS A 42 -17.38 69.07 28.12
C LYS A 42 -15.84 69.15 28.02
N THR A 43 -15.18 68.00 28.16
CA THR A 43 -13.93 67.70 27.42
C THR A 43 -14.32 67.14 26.04
N MET A 44 -13.40 67.16 25.06
CA MET A 44 -13.60 66.55 23.75
C MET A 44 -13.35 65.03 23.82
N SER A 45 -14.41 64.23 23.72
CA SER A 45 -14.32 62.79 23.48
C SER A 45 -14.37 62.55 21.96
N SER A 46 -13.20 62.38 21.33
CA SER A 46 -13.05 62.06 19.91
C SER A 46 -12.21 60.79 19.74
N TYR A 47 -12.86 59.63 19.85
CA TYR A 47 -12.35 58.37 19.31
C TYR A 47 -13.16 58.03 18.07
N SER A 48 -12.49 57.53 17.03
CA SER A 48 -13.09 57.20 15.74
C SER A 48 -13.23 55.68 15.61
N SER A 49 -14.45 55.13 15.60
CA SER A 49 -14.66 53.68 15.43
C SER A 49 -13.88 53.15 14.21
N PRO A 50 -13.10 52.05 14.34
CA PRO A 50 -12.33 51.50 13.23
C PRO A 50 -13.22 50.86 12.17
N ASN A 51 -12.67 50.72 10.98
CA ASN A 51 -13.31 50.23 9.76
C ASN A 51 -13.27 48.69 9.61
N MET A 52 -13.05 47.97 10.71
CA MET A 52 -13.04 46.51 10.79
C MET A 52 -14.06 46.03 11.83
N ASP A 53 -14.68 44.88 11.62
CA ASP A 53 -15.60 44.29 12.59
C ASP A 53 -14.78 43.62 13.70
N LEU A 54 -14.75 44.22 14.89
CA LEU A 54 -14.01 43.68 16.03
C LEU A 54 -14.87 42.78 16.93
N SER A 55 -16.15 42.58 16.60
CA SER A 55 -17.11 41.93 17.50
C SER A 55 -16.78 40.46 17.77
N TYR A 56 -16.06 39.78 16.87
CA TYR A 56 -15.55 38.43 17.12
C TYR A 56 -14.34 38.40 18.06
N MET A 57 -13.47 39.42 18.04
CA MET A 57 -12.25 39.49 18.87
C MET A 57 -12.56 39.53 20.37
N LEU A 58 -13.69 40.16 20.73
CA LEU A 58 -14.16 40.21 22.11
C LEU A 58 -14.52 38.84 22.71
N ASN A 59 -14.65 37.78 21.89
CA ASN A 59 -14.92 36.41 22.33
C ASN A 59 -13.69 35.51 22.12
N ALA A 60 -13.30 34.78 23.15
CA ALA A 60 -12.12 33.94 23.15
C ALA A 60 -12.23 32.80 22.13
N ALA A 61 -11.07 32.33 21.66
CA ALA A 61 -11.00 31.19 20.77
C ALA A 61 -11.38 29.87 21.49
N PRO A 62 -12.22 29.00 20.89
CA PRO A 62 -12.32 27.62 21.35
C PRO A 62 -10.97 26.92 21.12
N THR A 63 -10.36 26.41 22.20
CA THR A 63 -8.96 25.95 22.17
C THR A 63 -8.73 24.78 21.22
N ALA A 64 -7.83 24.96 20.24
CA ALA A 64 -7.44 23.91 19.31
C ALA A 64 -6.81 22.70 20.01
N LYS A 65 -7.00 21.49 19.48
CA LYS A 65 -6.46 20.24 20.06
C LYS A 65 -4.93 20.17 20.14
N LYS A 66 -4.21 20.97 19.35
CA LYS A 66 -2.77 21.23 19.52
C LYS A 66 -2.53 22.00 20.82
N MET A 67 -3.01 23.25 20.87
CA MET A 67 -2.80 24.22 21.96
C MET A 67 -3.30 23.76 23.34
N ALA A 68 -4.35 22.93 23.39
CA ALA A 68 -4.88 22.34 24.62
C ALA A 68 -3.90 21.40 25.35
N ARG A 69 -2.71 21.14 24.78
CA ARG A 69 -1.59 20.43 25.44
C ARG A 69 -0.50 21.35 26.00
N THR A 70 -0.50 22.63 25.63
CA THR A 70 0.57 23.59 25.93
C THR A 70 0.14 24.64 26.96
N LEU A 71 -1.08 25.18 26.85
CA LEU A 71 -1.60 26.27 27.69
C LEU A 71 -2.09 25.82 29.09
N ALA A 72 -1.34 24.93 29.75
CA ALA A 72 -1.78 24.23 30.96
C ALA A 72 -1.37 24.91 32.28
N ASP A 73 -0.95 26.18 32.26
CA ASP A 73 -0.63 26.96 33.47
C ASP A 73 -1.81 27.81 33.96
N ASN A 74 -2.31 27.38 35.11
CA ASN A 74 -3.54 27.88 35.74
C ASN A 74 -3.19 28.56 37.08
N GLU A 75 -2.45 29.67 37.00
CA GLU A 75 -2.13 30.51 38.15
C GLU A 75 -3.40 31.19 38.71
N GLU A 76 -3.52 31.24 40.03
CA GLU A 76 -4.71 31.70 40.74
C GLU A 76 -4.72 33.23 40.85
N LEU A 77 -5.22 33.90 39.80
CA LEU A 77 -5.40 35.36 39.75
C LEU A 77 -6.23 35.86 40.96
N PRO A 78 -5.86 37.00 41.57
CA PRO A 78 -6.59 37.53 42.72
C PRO A 78 -7.98 38.08 42.35
N GLU A 79 -8.92 38.03 43.29
CA GLU A 79 -10.27 38.61 43.14
C GLU A 79 -10.24 40.13 42.89
N ALA A 80 -9.17 40.83 43.28
CA ALA A 80 -8.99 42.24 42.98
C ALA A 80 -7.50 42.58 42.77
N TYR A 81 -7.24 43.50 41.84
CA TYR A 81 -5.92 44.00 41.51
C TYR A 81 -5.98 45.49 41.14
N ASN A 82 -4.98 46.25 41.58
CA ASN A 82 -4.79 47.64 41.19
C ASN A 82 -3.30 47.83 40.90
N ALA A 83 -2.95 48.02 39.63
CA ALA A 83 -1.55 48.13 39.19
C ALA A 83 -0.86 49.38 39.74
N ILE A 84 -1.62 50.40 40.16
CA ILE A 84 -1.09 51.60 40.80
C ILE A 84 -0.74 51.34 42.28
N GLU A 85 -1.60 50.63 43.01
CA GLU A 85 -1.35 50.30 44.43
C GLU A 85 -0.32 49.19 44.62
N SER A 86 -0.15 48.28 43.65
CA SER A 86 0.94 47.30 43.63
C SER A 86 2.30 47.91 43.28
N GLY A 87 2.34 49.14 42.76
CA GLY A 87 3.56 49.77 42.26
C GLY A 87 4.03 49.27 40.90
N LYS A 88 3.14 48.67 40.09
CA LYS A 88 3.36 48.35 38.67
C LYS A 88 3.02 49.50 37.70
N LEU A 89 2.56 50.65 38.20
CA LEU A 89 2.30 51.86 37.42
C LEU A 89 2.60 53.12 38.23
N THR A 90 2.96 54.20 37.53
CA THR A 90 2.95 55.57 38.10
C THR A 90 1.58 55.94 38.68
N THR A 91 1.55 56.77 39.72
CA THR A 91 0.29 57.30 40.25
C THR A 91 -0.36 58.35 39.33
N GLU A 92 0.39 58.91 38.38
CA GLU A 92 -0.05 60.09 37.64
C GLU A 92 -1.24 59.83 36.71
N VAL A 93 -2.11 60.84 36.61
CA VAL A 93 -3.19 60.86 35.62
C VAL A 93 -3.04 62.11 34.76
N ARG A 94 -2.74 61.88 33.48
CA ARG A 94 -2.47 62.92 32.48
C ARG A 94 -3.77 63.57 31.99
N GLN A 95 -3.64 64.70 31.29
CA GLN A 95 -4.75 65.57 30.89
C GLN A 95 -4.67 65.89 29.39
N GLN A 96 -5.64 65.44 28.60
CA GLN A 96 -5.69 65.65 27.15
C GLN A 96 -6.02 67.09 26.73
N GLY A 97 -6.19 68.03 27.67
CA GLY A 97 -6.16 69.48 27.41
C GLY A 97 -7.33 70.04 26.59
N GLY A 98 -8.39 69.25 26.38
CA GLY A 98 -9.51 69.58 25.50
C GLY A 98 -9.33 69.17 24.03
N TRP A 99 -8.23 68.47 23.70
CA TRP A 99 -8.01 67.85 22.40
C TRP A 99 -8.81 66.54 22.25
N GLY A 100 -8.94 66.02 21.03
CA GLY A 100 -9.55 64.74 20.67
C GLY A 100 -8.57 63.57 20.59
N THR A 101 -7.59 63.53 21.51
CA THR A 101 -6.39 62.66 21.44
C THR A 101 -6.44 61.47 22.41
N CYS A 102 -7.61 61.15 22.95
CA CYS A 102 -7.78 60.10 23.96
C CYS A 102 -7.24 58.72 23.55
N TRP A 103 -7.36 58.36 22.26
CA TRP A 103 -6.76 57.17 21.66
C TRP A 103 -5.23 57.13 21.82
N ALA A 104 -4.55 58.25 21.57
CA ALA A 104 -3.10 58.36 21.75
C ALA A 104 -2.69 58.31 23.23
N PHE A 105 -3.46 58.89 24.16
CA PHE A 105 -3.22 58.73 25.61
C PHE A 105 -3.46 57.30 26.12
N SER A 106 -4.35 56.56 25.47
CA SER A 106 -4.59 55.15 25.75
C SER A 106 -3.37 54.32 25.34
N GLY A 107 -2.97 54.39 24.05
CA GLY A 107 -1.82 53.66 23.51
C GLY A 107 -0.48 54.03 24.17
N THR A 108 -0.14 55.32 24.24
CA THR A 108 1.14 55.76 24.86
C THR A 108 1.27 55.42 26.34
N GLY A 109 0.15 55.28 27.07
CA GLY A 109 0.19 54.83 28.46
C GLY A 109 0.30 53.32 28.61
N ALA A 110 -0.31 52.54 27.72
CA ALA A 110 -0.15 51.09 27.66
C ALA A 110 1.29 50.69 27.26
N MET A 111 1.86 51.37 26.26
CA MET A 111 3.28 51.22 25.89
C MET A 111 4.23 51.57 27.04
N ALA A 112 3.96 52.66 27.77
CA ALA A 112 4.74 53.03 28.94
C ALA A 112 4.61 52.05 30.13
N SER A 113 3.54 51.23 30.19
CA SER A 113 3.36 50.26 31.28
C SER A 113 4.09 48.93 31.07
N ASP A 114 4.31 48.50 29.83
CA ASP A 114 5.06 47.29 29.53
C ASP A 114 6.54 47.39 29.97
N LEU A 115 7.11 48.60 29.90
CA LEU A 115 8.46 48.90 30.42
C LEU A 115 8.50 49.07 31.95
N PHE A 116 7.35 49.21 32.63
CA PHE A 116 7.30 49.61 34.04
C PHE A 116 7.73 48.49 35.01
N GLU A 117 7.57 47.21 34.66
CA GLU A 117 8.05 46.10 35.52
C GLU A 117 9.59 46.07 35.61
N GLU A 118 10.28 46.53 34.58
CA GLU A 118 11.75 46.53 34.51
C GLU A 118 12.36 47.86 34.98
N MET A 119 11.72 48.99 34.64
CA MET A 119 12.24 50.35 34.89
C MET A 119 11.61 51.06 36.11
N GLY A 120 10.42 50.66 36.55
CA GLY A 120 9.73 51.27 37.69
C GLY A 120 9.44 52.77 37.50
N GLU A 121 9.73 53.60 38.51
CA GLU A 121 9.55 55.06 38.43
C GLU A 121 10.44 55.75 37.38
N ASP A 122 11.47 55.06 36.86
CA ASP A 122 12.34 55.55 35.77
C ASP A 122 11.81 55.17 34.36
N ALA A 123 10.65 54.50 34.24
CA ALA A 123 10.04 54.14 32.96
C ALA A 123 9.64 55.37 32.11
N PRO A 124 9.82 55.32 30.78
CA PRO A 124 9.61 56.48 29.92
C PRO A 124 8.13 56.90 29.85
N VAL A 125 7.89 58.20 29.74
CA VAL A 125 6.57 58.76 29.42
C VAL A 125 6.58 59.14 27.95
N PHE A 126 5.78 58.45 27.13
CA PHE A 126 5.68 58.72 25.69
C PHE A 126 4.73 59.89 25.37
N SER A 127 4.99 60.55 24.24
CA SER A 127 4.29 61.74 23.76
C SER A 127 2.98 61.41 23.01
N PRO A 128 1.79 61.73 23.56
CA PRO A 128 0.52 61.50 22.87
C PRO A 128 0.26 62.49 21.73
N ILE A 129 0.98 63.61 21.70
CA ILE A 129 0.84 64.66 20.67
C ILE A 129 1.73 64.37 19.44
N HIS A 130 2.80 63.59 19.62
CA HIS A 130 3.60 63.00 18.53
C HIS A 130 2.73 62.03 17.71
N LEU A 131 2.28 60.94 18.35
CA LEU A 131 1.45 59.90 17.73
C LEU A 131 0.17 60.48 17.09
N ALA A 132 -0.47 61.45 17.75
CA ALA A 132 -1.67 62.09 17.21
C ALA A 132 -1.43 63.02 16.01
N TYR A 133 -0.19 63.47 15.77
CA TYR A 133 0.19 64.24 14.59
C TYR A 133 0.63 63.31 13.45
N PHE A 134 1.63 62.45 13.71
CA PHE A 134 2.26 61.67 12.66
C PHE A 134 1.42 60.50 12.13
N ALA A 135 0.28 60.19 12.74
CA ALA A 135 -0.78 59.44 12.07
C ALA A 135 -1.32 60.15 10.81
N PHE A 136 -1.47 61.48 10.84
CA PHE A 136 -2.03 62.28 9.73
C PHE A 136 -0.96 63.05 8.92
N HIS A 137 0.30 63.01 9.37
CA HIS A 137 1.40 63.79 8.81
C HIS A 137 2.72 63.00 8.66
N GLY A 138 2.76 61.73 9.05
CA GLY A 138 3.94 60.87 8.90
C GLY A 138 4.13 60.43 7.45
N ARG A 139 5.38 60.36 7.03
CA ARG A 139 5.88 60.04 5.67
C ARG A 139 6.78 58.81 5.73
N ALA A 140 7.20 58.29 4.57
CA ALA A 140 8.29 57.34 4.50
C ALA A 140 9.60 57.94 5.09
N ASN A 141 10.47 57.09 5.62
CA ASN A 141 11.76 57.47 6.15
C ASN A 141 12.69 58.02 5.05
N PRO A 142 13.10 59.31 5.09
CA PRO A 142 13.93 59.89 4.03
C PRO A 142 15.39 59.41 4.06
N ASP A 143 15.82 58.79 5.16
CA ASP A 143 17.19 58.27 5.35
C ASP A 143 17.28 56.74 5.18
N ASP A 144 16.15 56.02 5.14
CA ASP A 144 16.10 54.57 4.83
C ASP A 144 15.44 54.31 3.46
N PRO A 145 16.22 53.92 2.42
CA PRO A 145 15.69 53.63 1.09
C PRO A 145 14.86 52.34 0.99
N ALA A 146 14.74 51.55 2.07
CA ALA A 146 13.87 50.39 2.15
C ALA A 146 12.38 50.74 2.40
N ASP A 147 12.09 51.94 2.93
CA ASP A 147 10.74 52.37 3.24
C ASP A 147 9.97 52.80 1.98
N GLY A 148 9.13 51.90 1.47
CA GLY A 148 8.30 52.11 0.28
C GLY A 148 7.00 52.89 0.53
N THR A 149 6.73 53.35 1.77
CA THR A 149 5.42 53.94 2.14
C THR A 149 5.20 55.40 1.66
N GLU A 150 5.92 55.83 0.62
CA GLU A 150 5.83 57.20 0.11
C GLU A 150 4.50 57.42 -0.61
N GLY A 151 3.68 58.31 -0.03
CA GLY A 151 2.30 58.56 -0.42
C GLY A 151 1.25 58.04 0.58
N ASP A 152 1.64 57.16 1.51
CA ASP A 152 0.73 56.57 2.49
C ASP A 152 0.44 57.52 3.65
N THR A 153 -0.85 57.83 3.85
CA THR A 153 -1.28 58.70 4.95
C THR A 153 -2.76 58.50 5.30
N TYR A 154 -3.10 58.70 6.57
CA TYR A 154 -4.46 59.01 6.95
C TYR A 154 -4.78 60.48 6.66
N LEU A 155 -6.02 60.76 6.28
CA LEU A 155 -6.58 62.10 6.13
C LEU A 155 -7.90 62.19 6.91
N PRO A 156 -8.25 63.33 7.50
CA PRO A 156 -9.55 63.47 8.18
C PRO A 156 -10.77 63.32 7.22
N PHE A 157 -11.89 62.69 7.62
CA PHE A 157 -13.01 62.39 6.68
C PHE A 157 -13.57 63.57 5.87
N GLU A 158 -14.02 64.67 6.50
CA GLU A 158 -14.35 65.91 5.77
C GLU A 158 -13.07 66.70 5.40
N TYR A 159 -12.08 66.05 4.78
CA TYR A 159 -10.93 66.71 4.15
C TYR A 159 -11.32 67.12 2.72
N ASN A 160 -11.27 68.43 2.48
CA ASN A 160 -11.58 69.05 1.22
C ASN A 160 -10.49 70.09 0.94
N GLU A 161 -9.78 69.95 -0.17
CA GLU A 161 -8.71 70.89 -0.60
C GLU A 161 -9.17 72.36 -0.64
N SER A 162 -10.48 72.61 -0.73
CA SER A 162 -11.07 73.96 -0.73
C SER A 162 -11.59 74.47 0.62
N ASP A 163 -11.58 73.67 1.69
CA ASP A 163 -11.97 74.12 3.04
C ASP A 163 -10.86 74.95 3.71
N GLY A 164 -9.60 74.74 3.30
CA GLY A 164 -8.40 75.34 3.89
C GLY A 164 -8.04 74.74 5.25
N ASP A 165 -6.86 75.09 5.75
CA ASP A 165 -6.31 74.51 6.98
C ASP A 165 -7.13 74.93 8.20
N LYS A 166 -8.04 74.04 8.60
CA LYS A 166 -8.77 74.13 9.87
C LYS A 166 -7.79 73.79 11.00
N LYS A 167 -6.92 74.75 11.35
CA LYS A 167 -5.90 74.66 12.42
C LYS A 167 -6.32 73.68 13.53
N PHE A 168 -5.55 72.60 13.69
CA PHE A 168 -5.79 71.50 14.61
C PHE A 168 -6.97 70.55 14.28
N ALA A 169 -7.19 70.19 13.01
CA ALA A 169 -8.26 69.29 12.61
C ALA A 169 -7.97 67.84 13.02
N GLU A 170 -6.76 67.40 12.76
CA GLU A 170 -6.12 66.14 13.16
C GLU A 170 -6.29 65.89 14.67
N TYR A 171 -5.87 66.84 15.51
CA TYR A 171 -5.98 66.74 16.97
C TYR A 171 -7.41 66.87 17.53
N THR A 172 -8.42 67.22 16.72
CA THR A 172 -9.81 67.42 17.21
C THR A 172 -10.80 66.38 16.69
N ARG A 173 -10.53 65.76 15.54
CA ARG A 173 -11.36 64.71 14.93
C ARG A 173 -11.05 63.31 15.48
N GLY A 174 -9.80 63.02 15.84
CA GLY A 174 -9.42 61.80 16.57
C GLY A 174 -9.22 60.56 15.71
N GLY A 175 -8.64 59.53 16.33
CA GLY A 175 -8.24 58.25 15.72
C GLY A 175 -8.58 57.05 16.62
N ASN A 176 -7.85 55.94 16.47
CA ASN A 176 -8.09 54.67 17.14
C ASN A 176 -6.83 53.80 17.27
N THR A 177 -6.98 52.58 17.78
CA THR A 177 -5.94 51.57 17.96
C THR A 177 -5.30 51.11 16.65
N PHE A 178 -6.06 50.98 15.57
CA PHE A 178 -5.55 50.56 14.25
C PHE A 178 -4.63 51.62 13.67
N ILE A 179 -5.07 52.88 13.70
CA ILE A 179 -4.25 54.06 13.33
C ILE A 179 -2.99 54.14 14.20
N ALA A 180 -3.10 53.89 15.50
CA ALA A 180 -1.94 53.86 16.39
C ALA A 180 -0.97 52.73 16.01
N ALA A 181 -1.44 51.49 15.92
CA ALA A 181 -0.64 50.32 15.59
C ALA A 181 0.05 50.46 14.24
N ALA A 182 -0.62 50.95 13.19
CA ALA A 182 -0.02 51.19 11.88
C ALA A 182 1.05 52.29 11.91
N THR A 183 0.79 53.41 12.60
CA THR A 183 1.78 54.51 12.73
C THR A 183 3.06 54.00 13.41
N LEU A 184 2.91 53.26 14.51
CA LEU A 184 4.03 52.72 15.29
C LEU A 184 4.74 51.57 14.54
N ALA A 185 4.00 50.69 13.85
CA ALA A 185 4.56 49.60 13.03
C ALA A 185 5.28 50.10 11.77
N ARG A 186 5.04 51.34 11.33
CA ARG A 186 5.85 52.05 10.31
C ARG A 186 7.21 52.51 10.85
N GLY A 187 7.46 52.39 12.16
CA GLY A 187 8.64 52.93 12.84
C GLY A 187 8.50 54.41 13.25
N VAL A 188 7.27 54.95 13.24
CA VAL A 188 7.00 56.36 13.54
C VAL A 188 6.63 56.54 15.01
N GLY A 189 7.64 56.49 15.86
CA GLY A 189 7.52 56.60 17.31
C GLY A 189 7.22 55.25 18.01
N PRO A 190 7.16 55.26 19.36
CA PRO A 190 6.86 56.43 20.19
C PRO A 190 8.07 57.25 20.62
N VAL A 191 7.91 58.58 20.59
CA VAL A 191 8.90 59.56 21.10
C VAL A 191 8.59 59.96 22.54
N LEU A 192 9.62 60.34 23.30
CA LEU A 192 9.48 60.81 24.68
C LEU A 192 8.68 62.11 24.81
N GLU A 193 7.94 62.21 25.91
CA GLU A 193 7.23 63.41 26.36
C GLU A 193 8.18 64.57 26.71
N GLU A 194 9.47 64.34 26.99
CA GLU A 194 10.38 65.45 27.26
C GLU A 194 10.86 66.18 25.99
N GLU A 195 11.03 65.45 24.87
CA GLU A 195 11.35 66.04 23.57
C GLU A 195 10.12 66.67 22.90
N LEU A 196 8.96 66.00 22.96
CA LEU A 196 7.68 66.60 22.53
C LEU A 196 6.63 66.63 23.65
N PRO A 197 6.71 67.58 24.61
CA PRO A 197 5.75 67.73 25.69
C PRO A 197 4.32 67.97 25.24
N TYR A 198 3.35 67.49 26.00
CA TYR A 198 1.94 67.70 25.71
C TYR A 198 1.45 69.13 26.07
N PRO A 199 0.79 69.86 25.16
CA PRO A 199 0.37 71.24 25.42
C PRO A 199 -0.80 71.33 26.41
N ALA A 200 -0.69 72.26 27.38
CA ALA A 200 -1.61 72.38 28.51
C ALA A 200 -3.08 72.65 28.13
N SER A 201 -3.36 73.26 26.97
CA SER A 201 -4.71 73.36 26.39
C SER A 201 -4.71 73.78 24.92
N THR A 202 -5.79 73.43 24.21
CA THR A 202 -5.95 73.66 22.75
C THR A 202 -5.90 75.13 22.29
N GLY A 203 -6.19 76.07 23.20
CA GLY A 203 -6.22 77.51 22.93
C GLY A 203 -5.07 78.28 23.58
N SER A 204 -3.99 77.60 23.97
CA SER A 204 -2.81 78.23 24.56
C SER A 204 -1.85 78.76 23.48
N PRO A 205 -1.06 79.83 23.74
CA PRO A 205 0.01 80.25 22.83
C PRO A 205 1.13 79.20 22.68
N GLU A 206 1.20 78.23 23.58
CA GLU A 206 2.08 77.07 23.50
C GLU A 206 1.60 76.08 22.43
N ALA A 207 0.30 75.99 22.16
CA ALA A 207 -0.27 75.11 21.12
C ALA A 207 0.14 75.54 19.69
N ASP A 208 0.56 76.79 19.47
CA ASP A 208 0.91 77.28 18.12
C ASP A 208 2.09 76.51 17.49
N LYS A 209 2.99 75.88 18.28
CA LYS A 209 4.12 75.09 17.75
C LYS A 209 3.74 73.69 17.23
N TYR A 210 2.49 73.26 17.39
CA TYR A 210 2.02 71.92 17.00
C TYR A 210 1.19 71.96 15.71
N GLU A 211 1.00 73.13 15.10
CA GLU A 211 0.34 73.27 13.78
C GLU A 211 1.22 72.77 12.63
N ASP A 212 2.55 72.75 12.84
CA ASP A 212 3.59 72.36 11.88
C ASP A 212 4.76 71.83 12.74
N LEU A 213 4.87 70.51 12.91
CA LEU A 213 5.96 69.89 13.66
C LEU A 213 7.17 69.67 12.75
N ASP A 214 8.37 69.72 13.32
CA ASP A 214 9.59 69.31 12.63
C ASP A 214 9.46 67.81 12.27
N PRO A 215 9.39 67.43 10.98
CA PRO A 215 9.07 66.06 10.61
C PRO A 215 10.22 65.09 10.87
N ASP A 216 11.42 65.58 11.17
CA ASP A 216 12.56 64.71 11.44
C ASP A 216 12.42 64.04 12.84
N ILE A 217 11.62 64.62 13.75
CA ILE A 217 11.26 64.00 15.05
C ILE A 217 10.37 62.76 14.93
N GLN A 218 9.87 62.42 13.72
CA GLN A 218 8.93 61.30 13.58
C GLN A 218 9.60 59.93 13.84
N PHE A 219 10.92 59.84 13.62
CA PHE A 219 11.73 58.62 13.79
C PHE A 219 12.63 58.63 15.04
N ASP A 220 12.51 59.65 15.90
CA ASP A 220 13.34 59.87 17.10
C ASP A 220 12.92 58.98 18.30
N GLN A 221 12.67 57.69 18.02
CA GLN A 221 12.16 56.70 18.96
C GLN A 221 13.28 56.02 19.75
N GLU A 222 13.08 55.81 21.05
CA GLU A 222 13.98 54.99 21.89
C GLU A 222 13.58 53.50 21.94
N TYR A 223 12.34 53.19 21.57
CA TYR A 223 11.74 51.84 21.61
C TYR A 223 10.87 51.67 20.37
N ARG A 224 10.76 50.45 19.85
CA ARG A 224 9.88 50.10 18.71
C ARG A 224 8.69 49.26 19.17
N LEU A 225 7.58 49.33 18.44
CA LEU A 225 6.46 48.40 18.62
C LEU A 225 6.87 47.00 18.17
N GLU A 226 6.84 46.03 19.09
CA GLU A 226 7.10 44.63 18.77
C GLU A 226 5.81 43.93 18.34
N SER A 227 4.75 44.09 19.14
CA SER A 227 3.48 43.38 18.95
C SER A 227 2.29 44.10 19.61
N THR A 228 1.09 43.73 19.18
CA THR A 228 -0.19 44.18 19.77
C THR A 228 -1.17 43.03 19.84
N ASN A 229 -1.93 42.91 20.93
CA ASN A 229 -2.97 41.89 21.07
C ASN A 229 -4.35 42.51 21.29
N TYR A 230 -5.33 42.15 20.45
CA TYR A 230 -6.74 42.39 20.71
C TYR A 230 -7.30 41.26 21.59
N LEU A 231 -7.54 41.58 22.87
CA LEU A 231 -7.83 40.60 23.92
C LEU A 231 -9.35 40.38 24.15
N PRO A 232 -9.80 39.12 24.33
CA PRO A 232 -11.21 38.80 24.55
C PRO A 232 -11.68 39.14 25.97
N THR A 233 -12.93 39.59 26.08
CA THR A 233 -13.65 39.83 27.35
C THR A 233 -14.72 38.77 27.63
N ARG A 234 -14.86 37.79 26.74
CA ARG A 234 -15.86 36.73 26.76
C ARG A 234 -15.23 35.38 26.42
N ASP A 235 -15.83 34.29 26.89
CA ASP A 235 -15.45 32.95 26.48
C ASP A 235 -15.92 32.62 25.06
N ALA A 236 -15.60 31.42 24.57
CA ALA A 236 -15.99 30.95 23.24
C ALA A 236 -17.51 30.70 23.07
N ASP A 237 -18.27 30.61 24.17
CA ASP A 237 -19.74 30.51 24.19
C ASP A 237 -20.40 31.91 24.32
N GLY A 238 -19.62 32.98 24.48
CA GLY A 238 -20.07 34.37 24.62
C GLY A 238 -20.41 34.80 26.06
N ASN A 239 -20.18 33.96 27.06
CA ASN A 239 -20.32 34.33 28.48
C ASN A 239 -19.21 35.31 28.87
N LEU A 240 -19.39 36.07 29.97
CA LEU A 240 -18.34 36.95 30.47
C LEU A 240 -17.12 36.15 30.96
N ASP A 241 -15.94 36.39 30.38
CA ASP A 241 -14.67 35.85 30.85
C ASP A 241 -13.54 36.88 30.65
N GLY A 242 -13.13 37.49 31.75
CA GLY A 242 -12.04 38.47 31.76
C GLY A 242 -10.64 37.87 31.84
N THR A 243 -10.46 36.53 31.79
CA THR A 243 -9.19 35.88 32.16
C THR A 243 -8.00 36.33 31.31
N ALA A 244 -8.16 36.46 29.98
CA ALA A 244 -7.10 36.94 29.10
C ALA A 244 -6.66 38.38 29.44
N VAL A 245 -7.65 39.27 29.60
CA VAL A 245 -7.44 40.68 30.01
C VAL A 245 -6.78 40.76 31.39
N LYS A 246 -7.22 39.95 32.37
CA LYS A 246 -6.63 39.92 33.72
C LYS A 246 -5.17 39.44 33.73
N LYS A 247 -4.82 38.42 32.93
CA LYS A 247 -3.42 37.98 32.78
C LYS A 247 -2.55 39.10 32.20
N ALA A 248 -2.93 39.66 31.05
CA ALA A 248 -2.17 40.73 30.42
C ALA A 248 -2.03 42.00 31.29
N LEU A 249 -3.02 42.32 32.15
CA LEU A 249 -2.91 43.40 33.15
C LEU A 249 -1.96 43.07 34.30
N TRP A 250 -1.94 41.81 34.74
CA TRP A 250 -1.09 41.32 35.83
C TRP A 250 0.38 41.27 35.41
N GLU A 251 0.61 40.96 34.13
CA GLU A 251 1.90 40.93 33.44
C GLU A 251 2.30 42.37 33.03
N GLY A 252 1.76 42.91 31.93
CA GLY A 252 2.15 44.19 31.28
C GLY A 252 1.57 45.49 31.86
N GLY A 253 0.98 45.46 33.06
CA GLY A 253 0.65 46.66 33.85
C GLY A 253 -0.61 47.45 33.45
N SER A 254 -0.80 47.81 32.17
CA SER A 254 -2.04 48.45 31.69
C SER A 254 -2.36 48.17 30.22
N LEU A 255 -3.65 48.24 29.88
CA LEU A 255 -4.17 47.97 28.53
C LEU A 255 -4.98 49.16 28.01
N GLY A 256 -5.00 49.37 26.70
CA GLY A 256 -5.93 50.30 26.08
C GLY A 256 -7.35 49.72 26.00
N ILE A 257 -8.37 50.53 26.27
CA ILE A 257 -9.78 50.12 26.12
C ILE A 257 -10.64 51.29 25.59
N SER A 258 -11.52 50.98 24.64
CA SER A 258 -12.32 51.98 23.90
C SER A 258 -13.81 51.74 24.08
N TYR A 259 -14.53 52.73 24.61
CA TYR A 259 -15.93 52.61 25.05
C TYR A 259 -16.78 53.85 24.73
N ASN A 260 -18.10 53.79 24.99
CA ASN A 260 -18.97 54.96 24.87
C ASN A 260 -19.05 55.75 26.19
N SER A 261 -18.56 56.99 26.15
CA SER A 261 -18.43 57.88 27.30
C SER A 261 -19.66 58.78 27.56
N ASN A 262 -20.77 58.57 26.85
CA ASN A 262 -21.97 59.41 26.98
C ASN A 262 -22.79 59.15 28.26
N GLY A 263 -22.34 59.71 29.38
CA GLY A 263 -23.14 59.88 30.59
C GLY A 263 -22.39 59.53 31.88
N TYR A 264 -22.53 60.40 32.88
CA TYR A 264 -21.75 60.37 34.12
C TYR A 264 -22.64 60.50 35.34
N ASN A 265 -22.90 59.36 35.96
CA ASN A 265 -23.31 59.26 37.35
C ASN A 265 -22.30 58.34 38.05
N TYR A 266 -21.95 58.68 39.29
CA TYR A 266 -20.95 57.96 40.08
C TYR A 266 -21.43 57.77 41.53
N VAL A 267 -21.18 56.59 42.08
CA VAL A 267 -21.24 56.30 43.53
C VAL A 267 -19.82 55.98 44.04
N GLU A 268 -19.64 55.88 45.35
CA GLU A 268 -18.33 55.59 45.98
C GLU A 268 -18.26 54.13 46.45
N TYR A 269 -17.13 53.47 46.18
CA TYR A 269 -16.82 52.11 46.65
C TYR A 269 -15.35 52.04 47.07
N ASN A 270 -15.09 51.77 48.36
CA ASN A 270 -13.74 51.69 48.93
C ASN A 270 -12.85 52.91 48.63
N GLY A 271 -13.44 54.10 48.46
CA GLY A 271 -12.76 55.33 48.08
C GLY A 271 -12.62 55.59 46.57
N VAL A 272 -12.83 54.58 45.72
CA VAL A 272 -12.82 54.71 44.25
C VAL A 272 -14.25 54.86 43.72
N PRO A 273 -14.51 55.78 42.77
CA PRO A 273 -15.86 55.95 42.22
C PRO A 273 -16.26 54.85 41.23
N VAL A 274 -17.50 54.38 41.32
CA VAL A 274 -18.12 53.41 40.40
C VAL A 274 -18.98 54.15 39.39
N LYS A 275 -18.73 53.97 38.08
CA LYS A 275 -19.57 54.50 36.99
C LYS A 275 -20.93 53.79 37.04
N THR A 276 -21.98 54.47 37.52
CA THR A 276 -23.32 53.84 37.64
C THR A 276 -24.02 53.64 36.30
N GLN A 277 -23.36 53.89 35.18
CA GLN A 277 -23.95 53.79 33.85
C GLN A 277 -23.19 52.78 32.99
N PHE A 278 -23.43 51.48 33.24
CA PHE A 278 -23.13 50.45 32.25
C PHE A 278 -24.05 50.61 31.03
N SER A 279 -23.58 50.26 29.84
CA SER A 279 -24.39 50.23 28.63
C SER A 279 -24.65 48.78 28.21
N GLY A 280 -25.90 48.41 27.94
CA GLY A 280 -26.20 47.11 27.33
C GLY A 280 -25.74 47.06 25.85
N SER A 281 -25.67 45.85 25.28
CA SER A 281 -25.16 45.52 23.93
C SER A 281 -25.91 46.14 22.72
N GLY A 282 -26.74 47.16 22.94
CA GLY A 282 -27.43 47.95 21.92
C GLY A 282 -27.18 49.45 22.05
N PHE A 283 -26.07 49.84 22.70
CA PHE A 283 -25.63 51.24 22.82
C PHE A 283 -24.87 51.70 21.56
N GLY A 284 -24.75 53.02 21.38
CA GLY A 284 -24.16 53.59 20.16
C GLY A 284 -22.63 53.67 20.19
N ASP A 285 -22.08 54.23 19.12
CA ASP A 285 -20.66 54.23 18.76
C ASP A 285 -19.71 54.61 19.89
N CYS A 286 -18.57 53.89 19.95
CA CYS A 286 -17.46 54.25 20.82
C CYS A 286 -16.98 55.68 20.50
N ASN A 287 -16.69 56.47 21.55
CA ASN A 287 -16.23 57.85 21.39
C ASN A 287 -15.11 58.28 22.36
N HIS A 288 -14.60 57.38 23.20
CA HIS A 288 -13.48 57.66 24.10
C HIS A 288 -12.63 56.42 24.36
N ALA A 289 -11.32 56.62 24.51
CA ALA A 289 -10.36 55.59 24.87
C ALA A 289 -9.59 55.96 26.14
N VAL A 290 -9.30 54.95 26.95
CA VAL A 290 -8.75 55.06 28.31
C VAL A 290 -7.83 53.87 28.62
N GLN A 291 -7.08 53.94 29.72
CA GLN A 291 -6.28 52.81 30.21
C GLN A 291 -7.09 51.98 31.20
N LEU A 292 -7.06 50.66 31.03
CA LEU A 292 -7.48 49.66 32.00
C LEU A 292 -6.26 49.36 32.89
N VAL A 293 -6.38 49.49 34.22
CA VAL A 293 -5.25 49.45 35.18
C VAL A 293 -5.49 48.52 36.38
N GLY A 294 -6.48 47.63 36.29
CA GLY A 294 -6.85 46.72 37.38
C GLY A 294 -8.29 46.22 37.30
N TRP A 295 -8.74 45.52 38.34
CA TRP A 295 -10.09 44.96 38.46
C TRP A 295 -10.47 44.73 39.93
N ASP A 296 -11.77 44.59 40.21
CA ASP A 296 -12.28 44.07 41.49
C ASP A 296 -13.57 43.27 41.23
N ASP A 297 -13.54 41.97 41.53
CA ASP A 297 -14.66 41.03 41.38
C ASP A 297 -15.74 41.20 42.47
N ASN A 298 -15.43 41.90 43.56
CA ASN A 298 -16.30 42.05 44.73
C ASN A 298 -17.17 43.33 44.71
N ILE A 299 -17.24 44.06 43.58
CA ILE A 299 -18.10 45.24 43.44
C ILE A 299 -19.57 44.80 43.20
N PRO A 300 -20.53 45.08 44.09
CA PRO A 300 -21.92 44.67 43.89
C PRO A 300 -22.55 45.36 42.68
N LYS A 301 -23.23 44.58 41.83
CA LYS A 301 -23.79 45.06 40.55
C LYS A 301 -24.87 46.12 40.68
N GLU A 302 -25.50 46.23 41.83
CA GLU A 302 -26.43 47.32 42.15
C GLU A 302 -25.75 48.71 42.13
N LEU A 303 -24.42 48.80 42.27
CA LEU A 303 -23.66 50.05 42.16
C LEU A 303 -23.47 50.52 40.71
N PHE A 304 -23.59 49.62 39.73
CA PHE A 304 -23.50 49.92 38.30
C PHE A 304 -24.88 50.18 37.64
N ALA A 305 -25.97 50.17 38.41
CA ALA A 305 -27.35 50.25 37.91
C ALA A 305 -27.79 51.67 37.50
N ASN A 306 -28.63 51.75 36.46
CA ASN A 306 -29.14 53.00 35.86
C ASN A 306 -30.60 52.91 35.39
N ASP A 307 -31.10 53.97 34.76
CA ASP A 307 -32.43 54.01 34.13
C ASP A 307 -32.59 53.06 32.92
N PHE A 308 -31.50 52.46 32.42
CA PHE A 308 -31.52 51.48 31.32
C PHE A 308 -31.54 50.02 31.81
N GLY A 309 -31.10 49.74 33.04
CA GLY A 309 -31.12 48.41 33.65
C GLY A 309 -30.18 48.24 34.84
N MET A 310 -29.80 46.99 35.10
CA MET A 310 -28.77 46.56 36.04
C MET A 310 -27.93 45.50 35.31
N PRO A 311 -26.60 45.46 35.50
CA PRO A 311 -25.79 44.40 34.89
C PRO A 311 -26.09 43.03 35.49
N GLU A 312 -25.63 41.97 34.83
CA GLU A 312 -25.90 40.57 35.20
C GLU A 312 -24.88 40.08 36.24
N HIS A 313 -23.63 40.53 36.10
CA HIS A 313 -22.47 40.11 36.90
C HIS A 313 -22.05 41.18 37.91
N ASP A 314 -21.54 40.70 39.05
CA ASP A 314 -20.80 41.54 40.00
C ASP A 314 -19.37 41.77 39.49
N GLY A 315 -18.72 42.84 39.96
CA GLY A 315 -17.35 43.21 39.62
C GLY A 315 -17.18 44.24 38.49
N GLY A 316 -15.96 44.78 38.39
CA GLY A 316 -15.64 45.78 37.37
C GLY A 316 -14.14 46.07 37.17
N TRP A 317 -13.83 46.57 35.96
CA TRP A 317 -12.51 47.03 35.54
C TRP A 317 -12.16 48.37 36.20
N LEU A 318 -10.93 48.52 36.70
CA LEU A 318 -10.40 49.79 37.19
C LEU A 318 -9.85 50.58 36.00
N ILE A 319 -10.40 51.76 35.75
CA ILE A 319 -10.08 52.61 34.59
C ILE A 319 -9.32 53.85 35.03
N ARG A 320 -8.19 54.13 34.38
CA ARG A 320 -7.49 55.42 34.39
C ARG A 320 -7.89 56.23 33.17
N ASN A 321 -8.45 57.40 33.42
CA ASN A 321 -8.91 58.33 32.38
C ASN A 321 -7.81 59.33 31.97
N SER A 322 -8.03 60.09 30.90
CA SER A 322 -7.11 61.09 30.34
C SER A 322 -7.57 62.54 30.59
N TRP A 323 -8.38 62.78 31.63
CA TRP A 323 -8.92 64.11 32.00
C TRP A 323 -8.33 64.70 33.29
N GLY A 324 -7.17 64.20 33.73
CA GLY A 324 -6.51 64.64 34.95
C GLY A 324 -7.28 64.32 36.25
N ARG A 325 -6.73 64.79 37.37
CA ARG A 325 -7.20 64.46 38.73
C ARG A 325 -8.37 65.31 39.26
N ASP A 326 -8.72 66.41 38.59
CA ASP A 326 -9.76 67.37 39.05
C ASP A 326 -11.16 66.75 39.21
N ALA A 327 -11.39 65.59 38.58
CA ALA A 327 -12.54 64.75 38.82
C ALA A 327 -12.08 63.35 39.27
N TYR A 328 -12.52 62.94 40.46
CA TYR A 328 -12.41 61.56 40.93
C TYR A 328 -10.98 60.99 40.98
N ASP A 329 -9.97 61.86 41.13
CA ASP A 329 -8.54 61.56 41.02
C ASP A 329 -8.14 60.87 39.69
N GLY A 330 -9.00 60.98 38.67
CA GLY A 330 -8.80 60.39 37.35
C GLY A 330 -9.12 58.89 37.24
N LEU A 331 -9.53 58.24 38.33
CA LEU A 331 -9.79 56.80 38.40
C LEU A 331 -11.29 56.50 38.60
N PHE A 332 -11.78 55.41 37.99
CA PHE A 332 -13.12 54.89 38.28
C PHE A 332 -13.28 53.41 37.93
N TYR A 333 -14.22 52.72 38.58
CA TYR A 333 -14.63 51.37 38.21
C TYR A 333 -15.73 51.38 37.14
N MET A 334 -15.59 50.49 36.15
CA MET A 334 -16.53 50.26 35.05
C MET A 334 -17.01 48.79 35.09
N SER A 335 -18.31 48.53 34.93
CA SER A 335 -18.83 47.15 35.01
C SER A 335 -18.21 46.26 33.94
N TYR A 336 -17.97 45.00 34.28
CA TYR A 336 -17.59 43.98 33.29
C TYR A 336 -18.63 43.80 32.17
N ASP A 337 -19.91 44.09 32.44
CA ASP A 337 -21.01 44.03 31.46
C ASP A 337 -21.16 45.33 30.62
N GLU A 338 -20.13 46.19 30.54
CA GLU A 338 -20.14 47.39 29.68
C GLU A 338 -20.10 47.01 28.18
N GLY A 339 -21.26 46.71 27.61
CA GLY A 339 -21.48 46.39 26.20
C GLY A 339 -21.31 47.56 25.22
N SER A 340 -20.64 48.64 25.62
CA SER A 340 -20.09 49.65 24.70
C SER A 340 -18.57 49.54 24.52
N ILE A 341 -17.89 48.63 25.24
CA ILE A 341 -16.50 48.24 24.95
C ILE A 341 -16.46 47.64 23.55
N THR A 342 -15.57 48.15 22.70
CA THR A 342 -15.39 47.70 21.31
C THR A 342 -14.14 46.86 21.09
N GLU A 343 -13.14 47.03 21.96
CA GLU A 343 -11.81 46.41 21.90
C GLU A 343 -11.15 46.49 23.28
N VAL A 344 -10.22 45.57 23.56
CA VAL A 344 -9.20 45.71 24.60
C VAL A 344 -7.86 45.42 23.95
N MET A 345 -6.90 46.33 24.07
CA MET A 345 -5.68 46.38 23.27
C MET A 345 -4.43 46.37 24.16
N GLN A 346 -3.59 45.35 23.99
CA GLN A 346 -2.23 45.30 24.52
C GLN A 346 -1.27 45.91 23.49
N TYR A 347 -0.23 46.58 23.97
CA TYR A 347 0.95 46.98 23.19
C TYR A 347 2.17 46.45 23.93
N ASN A 348 3.04 45.72 23.23
CA ASN A 348 4.33 45.29 23.76
C ASN A 348 5.43 46.01 22.97
N LEU A 349 6.42 46.55 23.66
CA LEU A 349 7.56 47.21 23.05
C LEU A 349 8.75 46.25 23.01
N ASP A 350 9.55 46.32 21.94
CA ASP A 350 10.86 45.68 21.99
C ASP A 350 11.73 46.42 23.01
N LYS A 351 12.37 45.65 23.88
CA LYS A 351 13.19 46.11 25.01
C LYS A 351 14.69 46.01 24.70
N THR A 352 15.03 45.52 23.51
CA THR A 352 16.37 45.56 22.91
C THR A 352 16.74 47.02 22.65
N PRO A 353 17.87 47.53 23.19
CA PRO A 353 18.34 48.88 22.91
C PRO A 353 18.57 49.12 21.41
N ILE A 354 18.34 50.34 20.95
CA ILE A 354 18.52 50.76 19.54
C ILE A 354 20.03 51.05 19.24
N ASP A 355 20.98 50.43 19.95
CA ASP A 355 22.43 50.53 19.69
C ASP A 355 23.12 49.18 19.41
N GLU A 356 23.92 49.14 18.33
CA GLU A 356 24.72 48.00 17.81
C GLU A 356 23.98 46.67 17.50
N GLU A 357 22.75 46.44 17.99
CA GLU A 357 21.87 45.29 17.68
C GLU A 357 20.52 45.71 17.05
N SER A 358 20.39 46.99 16.67
CA SER A 358 19.26 47.55 15.91
C SER A 358 19.16 47.03 14.46
N TYR A 359 17.99 47.14 13.84
CA TYR A 359 17.84 46.95 12.39
C TYR A 359 18.21 48.24 11.66
N ASP A 360 18.98 48.12 10.58
CA ASP A 360 19.42 49.25 9.76
C ASP A 360 18.37 49.64 8.69
N HIS A 361 17.54 48.67 8.25
CA HIS A 361 16.48 48.88 7.27
C HIS A 361 15.13 48.26 7.70
N LEU A 362 14.04 48.95 7.36
CA LEU A 362 12.66 48.46 7.45
C LEU A 362 12.02 48.45 6.06
N TYR A 363 12.00 47.27 5.43
CA TYR A 363 11.33 47.05 4.15
C TYR A 363 9.83 46.92 4.36
N GLN A 364 9.07 47.87 3.81
CA GLN A 364 7.62 47.96 3.97
C GLN A 364 6.97 48.68 2.80
N TYR A 365 5.71 48.31 2.51
CA TYR A 365 4.85 49.00 1.53
C TYR A 365 3.47 49.36 2.13
N ASP A 366 3.27 49.13 3.43
CA ASP A 366 1.99 49.25 4.13
C ASP A 366 2.02 50.34 5.22
N GLY A 367 2.04 51.61 4.80
CA GLY A 367 2.16 52.76 5.71
C GLY A 367 0.87 53.13 6.43
N THR A 368 -0.27 52.62 5.98
CA THR A 368 -1.59 52.72 6.63
C THR A 368 -2.05 51.42 7.27
N GLY A 369 -1.29 50.34 7.11
CA GLY A 369 -1.46 49.07 7.82
C GLY A 369 -2.83 48.42 7.69
N TRP A 370 -3.17 47.54 8.65
CA TRP A 370 -4.37 46.72 8.56
C TRP A 370 -5.67 47.56 8.53
N SER A 371 -6.31 47.60 7.36
CA SER A 371 -7.58 48.29 7.13
C SER A 371 -8.58 47.49 6.30
N MET A 372 -8.18 46.35 5.73
CA MET A 372 -9.03 45.31 5.13
C MET A 372 -8.46 43.91 5.39
N SER A 373 -9.28 42.88 5.20
CA SER A 373 -8.80 41.48 5.18
C SER A 373 -9.23 40.75 3.90
N VAL A 374 -8.35 39.91 3.33
CA VAL A 374 -8.58 39.22 2.04
C VAL A 374 -8.36 37.71 2.15
N GLY A 375 -9.07 36.95 1.31
CA GLY A 375 -8.90 35.50 1.27
C GLY A 375 -9.73 34.73 0.24
N ALA A 376 -9.85 33.43 0.47
CA ALA A 376 -10.53 32.43 -0.36
C ALA A 376 -12.07 32.51 -0.27
N GLU A 377 -12.81 31.51 -0.78
CA GLU A 377 -14.28 31.45 -0.61
C GLU A 377 -14.69 31.12 0.84
N GLU A 378 -13.98 30.20 1.48
CA GLU A 378 -14.12 29.90 2.91
C GLU A 378 -13.09 30.70 3.73
N LYS A 379 -13.48 31.19 4.90
CA LYS A 379 -12.64 32.08 5.76
C LYS A 379 -11.51 31.36 6.50
N ASP A 380 -11.65 30.05 6.72
CA ASP A 380 -10.67 29.22 7.41
C ASP A 380 -9.59 28.63 6.48
N ALA A 381 -9.74 28.78 5.17
CA ALA A 381 -8.78 28.25 4.21
C ALA A 381 -7.44 29.02 4.23
N PRO A 382 -6.28 28.34 4.10
CA PRO A 382 -4.98 28.97 3.97
C PRO A 382 -4.89 29.91 2.75
N VAL A 383 -4.25 31.07 2.95
CA VAL A 383 -3.98 32.07 1.91
C VAL A 383 -2.54 32.55 2.05
N SER A 384 -1.80 32.59 0.95
CA SER A 384 -0.44 33.16 0.95
C SER A 384 -0.48 34.65 0.60
N MET A 385 0.29 35.45 1.31
CA MET A 385 0.64 36.82 0.97
C MET A 385 2.15 36.93 0.74
N ALA A 386 2.58 37.90 -0.05
CA ALA A 386 3.99 38.18 -0.26
C ALA A 386 4.24 39.63 -0.61
N ASN A 387 5.37 40.16 -0.14
CA ASN A 387 5.95 41.41 -0.62
C ASN A 387 7.29 41.13 -1.29
N VAL A 388 7.51 41.74 -2.47
CA VAL A 388 8.77 41.65 -3.21
C VAL A 388 9.57 42.94 -2.99
N PHE A 389 10.70 42.80 -2.32
CA PHE A 389 11.61 43.88 -1.99
C PHE A 389 12.83 43.89 -2.92
N THR A 390 13.73 44.86 -2.73
CA THR A 390 15.02 44.93 -3.44
C THR A 390 16.07 45.36 -2.44
N ALA A 391 17.04 44.51 -2.14
CA ALA A 391 18.06 44.77 -1.14
C ALA A 391 18.85 46.04 -1.49
N THR A 392 18.97 46.97 -0.54
CA THR A 392 19.56 48.30 -0.80
C THR A 392 21.09 48.32 -0.66
N GLU A 393 21.65 47.39 0.11
CA GLU A 393 23.06 47.01 0.14
C GLU A 393 23.22 45.49 0.39
N ASP A 394 24.45 45.02 0.63
CA ASP A 394 24.69 43.66 1.13
C ASP A 394 24.20 43.60 2.60
N GLU A 395 23.21 42.76 2.92
CA GLU A 395 22.46 42.83 4.20
C GLU A 395 21.92 41.46 4.67
N THR A 396 21.64 41.31 5.97
CA THR A 396 21.04 40.09 6.54
C THR A 396 19.63 40.34 7.08
N LEU A 397 18.64 39.61 6.56
CA LEU A 397 17.27 39.54 7.08
C LEU A 397 17.23 38.78 8.42
N LYS A 398 16.70 39.43 9.46
CA LYS A 398 16.67 38.93 10.84
C LYS A 398 15.28 38.89 11.48
N ALA A 399 14.29 39.62 10.95
CA ALA A 399 12.88 39.48 11.36
C ALA A 399 11.89 39.80 10.24
N VAL A 400 10.65 39.34 10.41
CA VAL A 400 9.50 39.58 9.55
C VAL A 400 8.32 39.99 10.43
N SER A 401 7.52 40.99 10.05
CA SER A 401 6.28 41.31 10.77
C SER A 401 5.05 41.37 9.88
N PHE A 402 3.90 41.09 10.46
CA PHE A 402 2.60 41.08 9.80
C PHE A 402 1.47 41.22 10.81
N TYR A 403 0.23 41.35 10.33
CA TYR A 403 -0.96 41.30 11.17
C TYR A 403 -1.67 39.94 11.07
N THR A 404 -2.03 39.36 12.22
CA THR A 404 -2.97 38.22 12.29
C THR A 404 -4.39 38.75 12.50
N THR A 405 -5.36 38.17 11.79
CA THR A 405 -6.72 38.70 11.72
C THR A 405 -7.73 37.96 12.61
N ASP A 406 -7.41 36.75 13.05
CA ASP A 406 -8.22 35.97 14.01
C ASP A 406 -7.33 35.36 15.11
N ALA A 407 -7.94 34.84 16.16
CA ALA A 407 -7.26 34.19 17.28
C ALA A 407 -6.87 32.75 16.93
N ASN A 408 -5.68 32.31 17.38
CA ASN A 408 -5.02 31.07 16.97
C ASN A 408 -4.69 31.00 15.47
N ALA A 409 -4.38 32.13 14.82
CA ALA A 409 -3.95 32.16 13.43
C ALA A 409 -2.64 31.40 13.26
N GLU A 410 -2.63 30.31 12.48
CA GLU A 410 -1.41 29.55 12.16
C GLU A 410 -0.73 30.20 10.95
N TYR A 411 0.60 30.38 11.01
CA TYR A 411 1.36 30.99 9.91
C TYR A 411 2.57 30.14 9.51
N SER A 412 3.05 30.37 8.29
CA SER A 412 4.30 29.81 7.78
C SER A 412 5.06 30.81 6.90
N ILE A 413 6.35 31.02 7.19
CA ILE A 413 7.21 32.01 6.54
C ILE A 413 8.20 31.31 5.61
N GLN A 414 8.38 31.84 4.41
CA GLN A 414 9.40 31.43 3.44
C GLN A 414 10.02 32.66 2.78
N VAL A 415 11.31 32.58 2.45
CA VAL A 415 12.04 33.64 1.74
C VAL A 415 12.55 33.08 0.42
N TYR A 416 12.34 33.82 -0.66
CA TYR A 416 12.86 33.50 -1.98
C TYR A 416 13.78 34.61 -2.47
N THR A 417 14.88 34.24 -3.12
CA THR A 417 15.82 35.18 -3.76
C THR A 417 15.99 34.79 -5.23
N GLN A 418 16.86 35.50 -5.96
CA GLN A 418 17.06 35.34 -7.40
C GLN A 418 15.76 35.52 -8.21
N LEU A 419 14.90 36.47 -7.80
CA LEU A 419 13.75 36.90 -8.59
C LEU A 419 14.21 37.70 -9.82
N PRO A 420 13.53 37.60 -10.97
CA PRO A 420 13.84 38.43 -12.13
C PRO A 420 13.43 39.90 -11.90
N ASP A 421 14.10 40.84 -12.61
CA ASP A 421 13.88 42.30 -12.53
C ASP A 421 12.40 42.74 -12.50
N TYR A 422 11.54 42.00 -13.21
CA TYR A 422 10.12 42.26 -13.35
C TYR A 422 9.33 40.95 -13.12
N PRO A 423 9.07 40.57 -11.86
CA PRO A 423 8.48 39.27 -11.51
C PRO A 423 6.97 39.26 -11.75
N ASN A 424 6.43 38.13 -12.23
CA ASN A 424 4.98 37.88 -12.33
C ASN A 424 4.47 37.03 -11.14
N SER A 425 5.34 36.77 -10.16
CA SER A 425 5.14 35.84 -9.04
C SER A 425 6.25 36.14 -8.02
N PRO A 426 5.99 36.10 -6.71
CA PRO A 426 7.03 36.26 -5.68
C PRO A 426 7.98 35.05 -5.60
N ILE A 427 7.65 33.91 -6.23
CA ILE A 427 8.50 32.71 -6.17
C ILE A 427 9.75 32.89 -7.04
N GLY A 428 10.89 33.09 -6.37
CA GLY A 428 12.22 33.16 -6.96
C GLY A 428 12.84 31.79 -7.29
N ALA A 429 14.04 31.80 -7.86
CA ALA A 429 14.76 30.57 -8.25
C ALA A 429 15.50 29.90 -7.07
N ALA A 430 15.78 30.66 -6.00
CA ALA A 430 16.38 30.17 -4.77
C ALA A 430 15.39 30.32 -3.60
N LYS A 431 15.46 29.39 -2.65
CA LYS A 431 14.55 29.21 -1.51
C LYS A 431 15.39 29.12 -0.25
N ALA A 432 15.13 29.96 0.76
CA ALA A 432 15.97 30.00 1.97
C ALA A 432 15.77 28.76 2.85
N TYR A 433 14.52 28.43 3.18
CA TYR A 433 14.22 27.37 4.14
C TYR A 433 13.72 26.11 3.43
N ARG A 434 14.26 24.95 3.80
CA ARG A 434 13.82 23.64 3.27
C ARG A 434 12.33 23.43 3.52
N GLU A 435 11.95 23.50 4.78
CA GLU A 435 10.55 23.64 5.22
C GLU A 435 10.32 25.10 5.67
N PRO A 436 9.15 25.70 5.42
CA PRO A 436 8.79 27.02 5.96
C PRO A 436 8.84 27.09 7.49
N ILE A 437 9.19 28.24 8.05
CA ILE A 437 9.20 28.49 9.50
C ILE A 437 7.75 28.68 9.97
N THR A 438 7.24 27.79 10.83
CA THR A 438 5.82 27.78 11.24
C THR A 438 5.60 28.26 12.67
N GLY A 439 4.58 29.09 12.89
CA GLY A 439 4.15 29.54 14.21
C GLY A 439 2.64 29.69 14.36
N THR A 440 2.18 30.23 15.48
CA THR A 440 0.74 30.43 15.75
C THR A 440 0.51 31.51 16.80
N GLU A 441 -0.19 32.59 16.43
CA GLU A 441 -0.49 33.67 17.40
C GLU A 441 -1.85 33.48 18.07
N ALA A 442 -1.86 33.62 19.40
CA ALA A 442 -3.06 33.40 20.21
C ALA A 442 -4.14 34.48 20.02
N TYR A 443 -3.75 35.69 19.60
CA TYR A 443 -4.63 36.84 19.46
C TYR A 443 -4.39 37.58 18.13
N PRO A 444 -5.43 38.19 17.53
CA PRO A 444 -5.25 39.06 16.38
C PRO A 444 -4.55 40.37 16.77
N GLY A 445 -3.85 40.96 15.80
CA GLY A 445 -3.05 42.18 15.95
C GLY A 445 -1.77 42.16 15.11
N TYR A 446 -0.93 43.19 15.24
CA TYR A 446 0.43 43.24 14.67
C TYR A 446 1.40 42.37 15.47
N HIS A 447 2.30 41.65 14.79
CA HIS A 447 3.31 40.78 15.40
C HIS A 447 4.64 40.83 14.64
N THR A 448 5.75 40.93 15.36
CA THR A 448 7.12 40.80 14.83
C THR A 448 7.66 39.42 15.17
N ILE A 449 7.98 38.64 14.14
CA ILE A 449 8.57 37.31 14.24
C ILE A 449 10.08 37.43 13.99
N TYR A 450 10.86 37.34 15.06
CA TYR A 450 12.31 37.22 15.00
C TYR A 450 12.71 35.85 14.46
N LEU A 451 13.71 35.81 13.60
CA LEU A 451 14.28 34.58 13.05
C LEU A 451 15.45 34.13 13.95
N ASP A 452 15.58 32.83 14.23
CA ASP A 452 16.77 32.30 14.91
C ASP A 452 18.04 32.51 14.04
N GLU A 453 19.23 32.45 14.65
CA GLU A 453 20.51 32.68 13.94
C GLU A 453 20.71 31.73 12.72
N ASP A 454 20.21 30.49 12.80
CA ASP A 454 20.26 29.50 11.70
C ASP A 454 19.09 29.64 10.69
N GLN A 455 18.27 30.67 10.85
CA GLN A 455 17.14 31.06 9.98
C GLN A 455 17.34 32.45 9.35
N TRP A 456 18.40 33.17 9.70
CA TRP A 456 18.74 34.45 9.06
C TRP A 456 19.05 34.27 7.57
N VAL A 457 18.77 35.28 6.75
CA VAL A 457 18.95 35.20 5.28
C VAL A 457 19.83 36.34 4.78
N ASN A 458 20.96 35.98 4.16
CA ASN A 458 21.87 36.89 3.48
C ASN A 458 21.30 37.33 2.12
N LEU A 459 21.46 38.61 1.81
CA LEU A 459 20.95 39.31 0.62
C LEU A 459 22.08 40.16 0.00
N ALA A 460 22.10 40.29 -1.32
CA ALA A 460 23.14 41.02 -2.04
C ALA A 460 22.65 42.37 -2.60
N GLU A 461 23.52 43.38 -2.66
CA GLU A 461 23.19 44.73 -3.16
C GLU A 461 22.42 44.69 -4.49
N GLY A 462 21.17 45.16 -4.48
CA GLY A 462 20.30 45.24 -5.65
C GLY A 462 19.57 43.94 -6.02
N GLU A 463 19.70 42.85 -5.26
CA GLU A 463 18.96 41.61 -5.49
C GLU A 463 17.47 41.78 -5.12
N LYS A 464 16.58 41.22 -5.95
CA LYS A 464 15.16 41.07 -5.60
C LYS A 464 14.94 39.79 -4.81
N TYR A 465 14.41 39.97 -3.61
CA TYR A 465 13.92 38.91 -2.74
C TYR A 465 12.43 39.10 -2.44
N SER A 466 11.77 38.04 -2.00
CA SER A 466 10.41 38.12 -1.47
C SER A 466 10.33 37.48 -0.10
N VAL A 467 9.55 38.07 0.78
CA VAL A 467 9.03 37.37 1.96
C VAL A 467 7.63 36.87 1.61
N VAL A 468 7.41 35.57 1.79
CA VAL A 468 6.13 34.88 1.57
C VAL A 468 5.63 34.37 2.92
N VAL A 469 4.41 34.77 3.31
CA VAL A 469 3.76 34.28 4.52
C VAL A 469 2.43 33.63 4.15
N THR A 470 2.23 32.36 4.51
CA THR A 470 0.93 31.69 4.36
C THR A 470 0.22 31.66 5.71
N MET A 471 -0.98 32.24 5.73
CA MET A 471 -1.82 32.46 6.91
C MET A 471 -3.06 31.58 6.85
N GLU A 472 -3.38 30.89 7.94
CA GLU A 472 -4.61 30.12 8.15
C GLU A 472 -5.34 30.63 9.40
N ASN A 473 -6.66 30.78 9.34
CA ASN A 473 -7.51 31.17 10.48
C ASN A 473 -8.40 29.99 10.89
N PRO A 474 -7.98 29.08 11.80
CA PRO A 474 -8.69 27.82 12.08
C PRO A 474 -10.09 27.96 12.71
N LEU A 475 -10.53 29.20 12.97
CA LEU A 475 -11.86 29.54 13.48
C LEU A 475 -12.79 30.14 12.39
N GLY A 476 -12.23 30.57 11.25
CA GLY A 476 -12.96 31.14 10.12
C GLY A 476 -13.79 32.39 10.43
N ARG A 477 -13.44 33.21 11.44
CA ARG A 477 -14.25 34.38 11.83
C ARG A 477 -13.96 35.59 10.94
N ALA A 478 -12.70 35.77 10.54
CA ALA A 478 -12.23 36.75 9.54
C ALA A 478 -11.39 36.09 8.44
N PHE A 479 -11.19 36.76 7.29
CA PHE A 479 -10.23 36.31 6.28
C PHE A 479 -8.76 36.49 6.76
N PRO A 480 -7.82 35.59 6.42
CA PRO A 480 -6.54 35.47 7.13
C PRO A 480 -5.44 36.48 6.75
N VAL A 481 -5.47 37.08 5.56
CA VAL A 481 -4.46 38.07 5.14
C VAL A 481 -4.96 39.49 5.44
N ALA A 482 -4.14 40.28 6.13
CA ALA A 482 -4.35 41.71 6.31
C ALA A 482 -3.82 42.53 5.11
N THR A 483 -4.57 43.56 4.73
CA THR A 483 -4.25 44.47 3.63
C THR A 483 -4.61 45.90 3.99
N GLU A 484 -4.04 46.83 3.24
CA GLU A 484 -4.45 48.22 3.21
C GLU A 484 -5.64 48.50 2.29
N MET A 485 -6.22 49.70 2.39
CA MET A 485 -7.21 50.20 1.45
C MET A 485 -7.09 51.72 1.25
N SER A 486 -7.13 52.17 0.00
CA SER A 486 -7.28 53.58 -0.35
C SER A 486 -8.78 53.91 -0.47
N GLY A 487 -9.35 54.60 0.52
CA GLY A 487 -10.82 54.72 0.70
C GLY A 487 -11.28 55.71 1.77
N ASN A 488 -12.59 55.98 1.84
CA ASN A 488 -13.20 56.86 2.85
C ASN A 488 -14.02 56.05 3.86
N PHE A 489 -13.74 56.21 5.15
CA PHE A 489 -14.47 55.62 6.27
C PHE A 489 -15.05 56.72 7.17
N ASP A 490 -16.04 56.40 8.00
CA ASP A 490 -16.96 57.34 8.69
C ASP A 490 -16.31 58.58 9.35
N ASN A 491 -15.06 58.48 9.82
CA ASN A 491 -14.32 59.59 10.45
C ASN A 491 -12.89 59.80 9.90
N VAL A 492 -12.37 58.87 9.09
CA VAL A 492 -11.02 58.91 8.50
C VAL A 492 -11.04 58.46 7.04
N ARG A 493 -10.33 59.18 6.18
CA ARG A 493 -9.97 58.73 4.85
C ARG A 493 -8.59 58.09 4.93
N CYS A 494 -8.46 56.90 4.36
CA CYS A 494 -7.19 56.24 4.18
C CYS A 494 -6.68 56.51 2.76
N VAL A 495 -5.40 56.83 2.63
CA VAL A 495 -4.69 56.90 1.34
C VAL A 495 -3.56 55.90 1.44
N ALA A 496 -3.75 54.74 0.85
CA ALA A 496 -2.70 53.77 0.57
C ALA A 496 -2.29 53.92 -0.90
N ASN A 497 -1.00 53.79 -1.16
CA ASN A 497 -0.38 53.66 -2.47
C ASN A 497 -0.25 52.16 -2.84
N ILE A 498 0.01 51.87 -4.11
CA ILE A 498 0.43 50.54 -4.56
C ILE A 498 1.12 50.65 -5.93
N GLY A 499 2.27 49.99 -6.07
CA GLY A 499 2.93 49.77 -7.35
C GLY A 499 2.80 48.32 -7.83
N ALA A 500 2.73 48.15 -9.15
CA ALA A 500 2.71 46.84 -9.78
C ALA A 500 3.88 45.97 -9.32
N ARG A 501 3.57 44.77 -8.79
CA ARG A 501 4.52 43.73 -8.35
C ARG A 501 5.24 44.01 -7.02
N GLU A 502 4.70 44.90 -6.21
CA GLU A 502 5.09 45.08 -4.81
C GLU A 502 4.44 43.99 -3.94
N SER A 503 3.11 44.00 -3.86
CA SER A 503 2.29 43.01 -3.14
C SER A 503 1.67 41.93 -4.02
N PHE A 504 1.69 40.68 -3.54
CA PHE A 504 1.00 39.55 -4.15
C PHE A 504 0.17 38.75 -3.14
N VAL A 505 -0.91 38.11 -3.61
CA VAL A 505 -1.66 37.08 -2.87
C VAL A 505 -1.87 35.79 -3.68
N ASN A 506 -1.95 34.66 -2.98
CA ASN A 506 -2.33 33.36 -3.55
C ASN A 506 -3.56 32.82 -2.81
N VAL A 507 -4.71 32.82 -3.47
CA VAL A 507 -5.94 32.23 -2.97
C VAL A 507 -6.16 30.85 -3.62
N ASN A 508 -6.38 29.82 -2.79
CA ASN A 508 -6.65 28.44 -3.23
C ASN A 508 -5.49 27.72 -3.97
N GLY A 509 -4.23 28.14 -3.77
CA GLY A 509 -3.06 27.47 -4.37
C GLY A 509 -3.06 27.51 -5.90
N GLN A 510 -3.44 28.65 -6.48
CA GLN A 510 -3.52 28.89 -7.92
C GLN A 510 -2.31 29.71 -8.39
N ASP A 511 -2.42 30.41 -9.53
CA ASP A 511 -1.47 31.45 -9.91
C ASP A 511 -1.48 32.59 -8.87
N TRP A 512 -0.32 33.24 -8.66
CA TRP A 512 -0.22 34.42 -7.80
C TRP A 512 -0.87 35.65 -8.46
N LEU A 513 -1.53 36.47 -7.65
CA LEU A 513 -2.23 37.69 -8.08
C LEU A 513 -1.49 38.92 -7.56
N ASP A 514 -1.07 39.79 -8.48
CA ASP A 514 -0.53 41.13 -8.21
C ASP A 514 -1.68 42.05 -7.72
N LEU A 515 -1.51 42.71 -6.57
CA LEU A 515 -2.62 43.49 -5.98
C LEU A 515 -2.91 44.80 -6.75
N ASP A 516 -1.96 45.34 -7.52
CA ASP A 516 -2.23 46.47 -8.43
C ASP A 516 -3.29 46.10 -9.48
N GLU A 517 -3.17 44.90 -10.08
CA GLU A 517 -4.15 44.37 -11.04
C GLU A 517 -5.53 44.08 -10.40
N VAL A 518 -5.60 43.97 -9.07
CA VAL A 518 -6.86 43.82 -8.30
C VAL A 518 -7.52 45.18 -8.03
N GLY A 519 -6.74 46.25 -7.81
CA GLY A 519 -7.21 47.53 -7.27
C GLY A 519 -8.32 48.25 -8.05
N GLU A 520 -8.42 48.09 -9.37
CA GLU A 520 -9.32 48.91 -10.21
C GLU A 520 -10.84 48.59 -10.10
N ASN A 521 -11.26 47.44 -9.57
CA ASN A 521 -12.62 46.90 -9.83
C ASN A 521 -13.42 46.34 -8.63
N TYR A 522 -13.35 46.97 -7.45
CA TYR A 522 -14.06 46.49 -6.25
C TYR A 522 -15.13 47.46 -5.71
N THR A 523 -16.22 46.87 -5.20
CA THR A 523 -17.26 47.54 -4.40
C THR A 523 -17.45 46.74 -3.13
N ALA A 524 -16.86 47.21 -2.02
CA ALA A 524 -17.00 46.55 -0.74
C ALA A 524 -18.41 46.77 -0.18
N HIS A 525 -19.09 45.69 0.20
CA HIS A 525 -20.40 45.73 0.85
C HIS A 525 -20.38 44.87 2.11
N SER A 526 -20.11 45.52 3.24
CA SER A 526 -20.28 44.98 4.60
C SER A 526 -21.18 45.91 5.41
N LYS A 527 -21.70 45.44 6.54
CA LYS A 527 -22.89 46.02 7.17
C LYS A 527 -22.80 46.02 8.69
N ARG A 528 -22.50 47.17 9.30
CA ARG A 528 -22.98 47.45 10.66
C ARG A 528 -24.51 47.43 10.65
N VAL A 529 -25.10 46.62 11.54
CA VAL A 529 -26.55 46.59 11.71
C VAL A 529 -26.93 47.52 12.85
N ASP A 530 -27.34 48.76 12.57
CA ASP A 530 -28.08 49.54 13.59
C ASP A 530 -29.29 48.70 14.04
N PRO A 531 -29.36 48.29 15.33
CA PRO A 531 -30.48 47.47 15.82
C PRO A 531 -31.84 48.17 15.70
N ARG A 532 -31.83 49.50 15.50
CA ARG A 532 -33.01 50.37 15.40
C ARG A 532 -33.42 50.67 13.95
N SER A 533 -32.61 50.28 12.96
CA SER A 533 -32.89 50.50 11.54
C SER A 533 -34.09 49.68 11.11
N GLN A 534 -35.06 50.32 10.44
CA GLN A 534 -36.29 49.65 9.99
C GLN A 534 -36.08 48.81 8.71
N ASN A 535 -34.91 48.89 8.09
CA ASN A 535 -34.55 48.16 6.87
C ASN A 535 -33.84 46.83 7.16
N GLN A 536 -34.35 46.04 8.11
CA GLN A 536 -33.87 44.67 8.40
C GLN A 536 -34.23 43.63 7.30
N GLY A 537 -34.38 44.09 6.04
CA GLY A 537 -34.64 43.24 4.89
C GLY A 537 -33.42 42.38 4.55
N ASN A 538 -33.65 41.10 4.25
CA ASN A 538 -32.58 40.12 4.06
C ASN A 538 -31.79 40.33 2.75
N TRP A 539 -30.84 41.27 2.75
CA TRP A 539 -29.94 41.58 1.65
C TRP A 539 -28.74 40.63 1.58
N THR A 540 -29.01 39.34 1.36
CA THR A 540 -27.98 38.36 0.90
C THR A 540 -27.71 38.57 -0.60
N GLY A 541 -27.44 39.82 -0.98
CA GLY A 541 -27.79 40.41 -2.28
C GLY A 541 -26.67 40.47 -3.32
N ASN A 542 -25.87 39.41 -3.45
CA ASN A 542 -24.66 39.36 -4.28
C ASN A 542 -23.54 40.31 -3.81
N ILE A 543 -22.73 39.86 -2.85
CA ILE A 543 -21.29 40.03 -3.06
C ILE A 543 -20.99 39.29 -4.36
N LYS A 544 -20.51 40.00 -5.38
CA LYS A 544 -19.85 39.37 -6.51
C LYS A 544 -18.36 39.48 -6.24
N PRO A 545 -17.59 38.39 -6.32
CA PRO A 545 -16.15 38.51 -6.46
C PRO A 545 -15.83 39.46 -7.63
N GLY A 546 -14.82 40.31 -7.45
CA GLY A 546 -14.14 40.90 -8.59
C GLY A 546 -13.54 39.80 -9.48
N THR A 547 -13.13 40.16 -10.70
CA THR A 547 -12.78 39.17 -11.73
C THR A 547 -11.54 38.32 -11.45
N SER A 548 -10.83 38.55 -10.33
CA SER A 548 -9.69 37.74 -9.87
C SER A 548 -10.07 36.49 -9.06
N GLY A 549 -11.25 36.46 -8.43
CA GLY A 549 -11.65 35.38 -7.50
C GLY A 549 -11.23 35.57 -6.04
N VAL A 550 -10.59 36.69 -5.67
CA VAL A 550 -10.33 37.08 -4.27
C VAL A 550 -11.60 37.59 -3.59
N ASN A 551 -11.85 37.17 -2.34
CA ASN A 551 -12.87 37.75 -1.47
C ASN A 551 -12.24 38.70 -0.45
N ILE A 552 -13.02 39.72 -0.04
CA ILE A 552 -12.54 40.86 0.76
C ILE A 552 -13.55 41.15 1.87
N GLU A 553 -13.06 41.46 3.06
CA GLU A 553 -13.82 41.86 4.25
C GLU A 553 -13.35 43.22 4.79
N VAL A 554 -14.33 43.99 5.28
CA VAL A 554 -14.22 45.32 5.88
C VAL A 554 -15.47 45.53 6.76
N ALA A 555 -15.58 46.62 7.52
CA ALA A 555 -16.80 46.99 8.22
C ALA A 555 -17.09 48.51 8.20
N GLY A 556 -18.38 48.85 8.27
CA GLY A 556 -18.87 50.23 8.33
C GLY A 556 -20.40 50.28 8.23
N ASP A 557 -20.99 51.45 8.46
CA ASP A 557 -22.38 51.75 8.09
C ASP A 557 -22.37 52.68 6.86
N PHE A 558 -21.94 52.13 5.72
CA PHE A 558 -21.60 52.93 4.54
C PHE A 558 -22.83 53.63 3.95
N ASP A 559 -22.84 54.97 4.03
CA ASP A 559 -23.92 55.83 3.51
C ASP A 559 -23.83 56.01 1.97
N GLY A 560 -23.61 54.91 1.24
CA GLY A 560 -23.44 54.84 -0.21
C GLY A 560 -22.66 53.61 -0.70
N ASP A 561 -22.45 53.52 -2.02
CA ASP A 561 -21.54 52.55 -2.62
C ASP A 561 -20.08 52.99 -2.36
N MET A 562 -19.25 52.15 -1.74
CA MET A 562 -17.81 52.42 -1.62
C MET A 562 -17.11 52.27 -2.98
N TRP A 563 -16.31 53.28 -3.32
CA TRP A 563 -15.33 53.24 -4.40
C TRP A 563 -13.95 53.47 -3.77
N GLY A 564 -13.10 52.43 -3.81
CA GLY A 564 -11.75 52.47 -3.25
C GLY A 564 -10.94 51.28 -3.75
N ALA A 565 -9.62 51.45 -3.75
CA ALA A 565 -8.68 50.44 -4.21
C ALA A 565 -8.13 49.64 -3.02
N LEU A 566 -7.87 48.36 -3.25
CA LEU A 566 -7.06 47.53 -2.36
C LEU A 566 -5.61 48.04 -2.42
N GLY A 567 -4.96 48.19 -1.26
CA GLY A 567 -3.54 48.56 -1.18
C GLY A 567 -2.66 47.33 -0.98
N ASN A 568 -1.50 47.52 -0.36
CA ASN A 568 -0.52 46.46 -0.17
C ASN A 568 -0.94 45.43 0.90
N VAL A 569 -0.28 44.26 0.92
CA VAL A 569 -0.38 43.30 2.03
C VAL A 569 0.44 43.80 3.20
N CYS A 570 -0.09 43.66 4.42
CA CYS A 570 0.54 44.19 5.62
C CYS A 570 1.65 43.23 6.11
N LEU A 571 2.81 43.30 5.45
CA LEU A 571 3.96 42.41 5.62
C LEU A 571 5.27 43.19 5.46
N LYS A 572 6.06 43.26 6.54
CA LYS A 572 7.33 44.01 6.60
C LYS A 572 8.51 43.07 6.85
N ALA A 573 9.70 43.49 6.45
CA ALA A 573 10.94 42.74 6.61
C ALA A 573 12.05 43.62 7.19
N PHE A 574 12.84 43.08 8.13
CA PHE A 574 13.84 43.82 8.88
C PHE A 574 15.24 43.24 8.66
N THR A 575 16.20 44.09 8.24
CA THR A 575 17.58 43.67 7.96
C THR A 575 18.60 44.45 8.79
N THR A 576 19.83 43.93 8.83
CA THR A 576 21.02 44.65 9.30
C THR A 576 22.07 44.74 8.20
N SER A 577 22.82 45.83 8.16
CA SER A 577 23.93 46.07 7.24
C SER A 577 25.00 44.99 7.30
N GLY A 578 25.36 44.44 6.14
CA GLY A 578 26.33 43.37 5.97
C GLY A 578 25.73 41.97 6.01
N ASN A 579 26.43 41.03 5.39
CA ASN A 579 26.11 39.60 5.38
C ASN A 579 26.82 38.84 6.53
N GLU A 580 26.11 37.97 7.23
CA GLU A 580 26.59 37.19 8.38
C GLU A 580 27.16 35.82 7.95
N ASP A 581 28.26 35.36 8.58
CA ASP A 581 28.92 34.07 8.29
C ASP A 581 28.06 32.84 8.67
N SER A 582 27.06 33.00 9.55
CA SER A 582 26.13 31.94 10.00
C SER A 582 24.78 31.93 9.29
N ALA A 583 24.41 32.99 8.58
CA ALA A 583 23.13 33.12 7.90
C ALA A 583 23.05 32.29 6.60
N ILE A 584 21.83 31.90 6.24
CA ILE A 584 21.54 31.18 4.99
C ILE A 584 21.78 32.13 3.82
N THR A 585 22.60 31.72 2.86
CA THR A 585 22.72 32.38 1.55
C THR A 585 21.96 31.51 0.54
N PRO A 586 20.77 31.89 0.06
CA PRO A 586 19.93 30.98 -0.73
C PRO A 586 20.49 30.75 -2.14
N GLU A 587 20.80 29.49 -2.47
CA GLU A 587 21.22 29.08 -3.81
C GLU A 587 20.08 28.43 -4.59
N ALA A 588 20.11 28.56 -5.91
CA ALA A 588 19.12 27.93 -6.79
C ALA A 588 19.40 26.43 -6.93
N GLY A 589 18.37 25.60 -6.74
CA GLY A 589 18.49 24.15 -6.85
C GLY A 589 18.73 23.69 -8.29
N ASN A 590 19.70 22.80 -8.50
CA ASN A 590 19.93 22.14 -9.79
C ASN A 590 18.88 21.04 -10.03
N THR A 591 18.56 20.77 -11.30
CA THR A 591 17.48 19.83 -11.63
C THR A 591 17.96 18.38 -11.53
N LEU A 592 17.35 17.59 -10.64
CA LEU A 592 17.46 16.13 -10.61
C LEU A 592 16.37 15.52 -11.49
N MET A 593 16.75 15.05 -12.68
CA MET A 593 15.87 14.34 -13.62
C MET A 593 16.13 12.84 -13.56
N VAL A 594 15.18 12.09 -12.98
CA VAL A 594 15.25 10.63 -12.89
C VAL A 594 14.26 10.00 -13.85
N THR A 595 14.70 9.02 -14.63
CA THR A 595 13.83 8.19 -15.46
C THR A 595 14.08 6.72 -15.14
N TYR A 596 13.02 5.92 -15.01
CA TYR A 596 13.13 4.55 -14.54
C TYR A 596 12.10 3.61 -15.17
N THR A 597 12.34 2.30 -15.18
CA THR A 597 11.37 1.34 -15.71
C THR A 597 10.06 1.35 -14.87
N PRO A 598 8.86 1.59 -15.46
CA PRO A 598 7.59 1.67 -14.71
C PRO A 598 7.09 0.37 -14.05
N SER A 599 7.93 -0.66 -13.94
CA SER A 599 7.68 -1.90 -13.21
C SER A 599 8.12 -1.84 -11.73
N VAL A 600 8.84 -0.79 -11.33
CA VAL A 600 9.12 -0.44 -9.93
C VAL A 600 8.37 0.84 -9.54
N THR A 601 8.15 1.02 -8.25
CA THR A 601 7.90 2.34 -7.64
C THR A 601 9.23 2.94 -7.20
N MET A 602 9.32 4.27 -7.16
CA MET A 602 10.45 4.99 -6.59
C MET A 602 9.97 5.82 -5.38
N GLU A 603 10.80 5.88 -4.34
CA GLU A 603 10.68 6.81 -3.21
C GLU A 603 11.97 7.65 -3.15
N VAL A 604 11.85 8.91 -2.72
CA VAL A 604 12.98 9.85 -2.58
C VAL A 604 13.17 10.15 -1.10
N ASP A 605 14.38 9.98 -0.59
CA ASP A 605 14.82 10.34 0.75
C ASP A 605 15.96 11.38 0.66
N GLY A 606 16.04 12.29 1.62
CA GLY A 606 16.75 13.56 1.48
C GLY A 606 15.87 14.69 0.93
N TYR A 607 16.44 15.89 0.76
CA TYR A 607 15.68 17.08 0.39
C TYR A 607 15.65 17.31 -1.13
N ALA A 608 14.44 17.40 -1.71
CA ALA A 608 14.23 17.73 -3.11
C ALA A 608 12.82 18.30 -3.35
N ASP A 609 12.71 19.55 -3.82
CA ASP A 609 11.43 20.16 -4.19
C ASP A 609 10.92 19.48 -5.48
N ALA A 610 9.88 18.64 -5.38
CA ALA A 610 9.39 17.83 -6.49
C ALA A 610 8.51 18.63 -7.48
N ILE A 611 8.96 18.71 -8.73
CA ILE A 611 8.27 19.37 -9.86
C ILE A 611 7.37 18.37 -10.61
N LEU A 612 7.78 17.10 -10.67
CA LEU A 612 7.03 15.99 -11.25
C LEU A 612 7.36 14.71 -10.49
N ASP A 613 6.34 14.02 -10.00
CA ASP A 613 6.43 12.60 -9.64
C ASP A 613 5.40 11.80 -10.45
N ALA A 614 5.89 10.84 -11.23
CA ALA A 614 5.08 10.00 -12.09
C ALA A 614 5.75 8.63 -12.30
N ALA A 615 4.93 7.61 -12.60
CA ALA A 615 5.41 6.24 -12.81
C ALA A 615 6.42 6.16 -13.97
N GLY A 616 7.71 6.04 -13.64
CA GLY A 616 8.84 5.99 -14.55
C GLY A 616 9.56 7.31 -14.83
N ALA A 617 9.12 8.43 -14.26
CA ALA A 617 9.76 9.74 -14.43
C ALA A 617 9.55 10.64 -13.21
N TYR A 618 10.65 11.12 -12.64
CA TYR A 618 10.68 12.12 -11.57
C TYR A 618 11.53 13.32 -11.98
N LEU A 619 11.11 14.50 -11.54
CA LEU A 619 11.81 15.77 -11.70
C LEU A 619 11.70 16.54 -10.39
N GLY A 620 12.82 16.99 -9.84
CA GLY A 620 12.84 17.90 -8.69
C GLY A 620 14.08 18.77 -8.69
N THR A 621 14.10 19.80 -7.85
CA THR A 621 15.27 20.68 -7.64
C THR A 621 15.93 20.37 -6.30
N VAL A 622 17.26 20.28 -6.32
CA VAL A 622 18.11 19.91 -5.17
C VAL A 622 19.24 20.94 -5.08
N ALA A 623 19.57 21.41 -3.87
CA ALA A 623 20.67 22.37 -3.69
C ALA A 623 22.03 21.72 -4.06
N PRO A 624 23.01 22.48 -4.59
CA PRO A 624 24.37 21.97 -4.77
C PRO A 624 24.94 21.42 -3.46
N GLY A 625 25.57 20.24 -3.49
CA GLY A 625 26.15 19.59 -2.32
C GLY A 625 25.17 18.83 -1.41
N ASP A 626 23.84 18.91 -1.61
CA ASP A 626 22.87 18.09 -0.89
C ASP A 626 22.91 16.62 -1.35
N GLU A 627 22.65 15.69 -0.42
CA GLU A 627 22.59 14.24 -0.70
C GLU A 627 21.14 13.75 -0.78
N VAL A 628 20.84 12.97 -1.83
CA VAL A 628 19.52 12.39 -2.10
C VAL A 628 19.66 10.89 -2.35
N THR A 629 18.81 10.08 -1.71
CA THR A 629 18.74 8.63 -1.87
C THR A 629 17.45 8.22 -2.57
N LEU A 630 17.60 7.58 -3.72
CA LEU A 630 16.51 7.06 -4.54
C LEU A 630 16.29 5.58 -4.23
N SER A 631 15.11 5.21 -3.73
CA SER A 631 14.76 3.85 -3.31
C SER A 631 13.75 3.23 -4.28
N PHE A 632 14.08 2.08 -4.86
CA PHE A 632 13.28 1.43 -5.91
C PHE A 632 12.80 0.04 -5.50
N ALA A 633 11.50 -0.23 -5.58
CA ALA A 633 10.89 -1.50 -5.19
C ALA A 633 9.90 -2.03 -6.26
N PRO A 634 9.76 -3.35 -6.49
CA PRO A 634 8.82 -3.90 -7.49
C PRO A 634 7.36 -3.46 -7.24
N ALA A 635 6.75 -2.80 -8.22
CA ALA A 635 5.42 -2.16 -8.10
C ALA A 635 4.24 -3.14 -7.95
N ALA A 636 4.50 -4.45 -7.87
CA ALA A 636 3.48 -5.48 -7.67
C ALA A 636 4.05 -6.62 -6.81
N SER A 637 3.32 -6.97 -5.75
CA SER A 637 3.68 -8.04 -4.82
C SER A 637 3.89 -9.39 -5.52
N GLY A 638 4.90 -10.14 -5.06
CA GLY A 638 5.30 -11.43 -5.65
C GLY A 638 6.24 -11.33 -6.85
N ARG A 639 6.67 -10.11 -7.23
CA ARG A 639 7.75 -9.88 -8.20
C ARG A 639 9.09 -9.64 -7.51
N GLU A 640 10.18 -9.91 -8.21
CA GLU A 640 11.55 -9.72 -7.75
C GLU A 640 12.37 -8.93 -8.77
N ILE A 641 13.34 -8.14 -8.30
CA ILE A 641 14.41 -7.54 -9.10
C ILE A 641 15.38 -8.65 -9.51
N ALA A 642 15.69 -8.75 -10.80
CA ALA A 642 16.61 -9.72 -11.40
C ALA A 642 17.74 -9.08 -12.23
N GLY A 643 17.90 -7.76 -12.11
CA GLY A 643 18.98 -6.99 -12.72
C GLY A 643 18.67 -5.49 -12.71
N VAL A 644 19.70 -4.67 -12.48
CA VAL A 644 19.62 -3.20 -12.45
C VAL A 644 20.76 -2.63 -13.30
N SER A 645 20.51 -1.54 -14.02
CA SER A 645 21.57 -0.71 -14.61
C SER A 645 21.28 0.78 -14.46
N VAL A 646 22.31 1.55 -14.15
CA VAL A 646 22.26 3.02 -13.97
C VAL A 646 23.04 3.67 -15.11
N ASN A 647 22.41 4.54 -15.88
CA ASN A 647 23.02 5.22 -17.04
C ASN A 647 23.72 4.23 -18.00
N GLU A 648 23.01 3.17 -18.38
CA GLU A 648 23.47 2.02 -19.19
C GLU A 648 24.53 1.09 -18.53
N GLU A 649 25.10 1.44 -17.36
CA GLU A 649 26.09 0.61 -16.66
C GLU A 649 25.44 -0.37 -15.64
N PRO A 650 25.66 -1.70 -15.75
CA PRO A 650 25.09 -2.70 -14.84
C PRO A 650 25.51 -2.56 -13.38
N GLN A 651 24.62 -2.93 -12.46
CA GLN A 651 24.87 -2.95 -11.01
C GLN A 651 24.73 -4.37 -10.46
N ASP A 652 25.74 -4.82 -9.69
CA ASP A 652 25.76 -6.14 -9.05
C ASP A 652 25.23 -6.12 -7.59
N ASP A 653 25.06 -4.93 -6.99
CA ASP A 653 24.66 -4.75 -5.59
C ASP A 653 23.20 -4.27 -5.49
N TYR A 654 22.27 -5.22 -5.46
CA TYR A 654 20.83 -4.98 -5.28
C TYR A 654 20.17 -6.11 -4.49
N GLU A 655 19.14 -5.78 -3.69
CA GLU A 655 18.26 -6.80 -3.12
C GLU A 655 17.10 -7.12 -4.08
N LYS A 656 16.59 -8.34 -4.01
CA LYS A 656 15.46 -8.79 -4.84
C LYS A 656 14.16 -7.99 -4.64
N ASN A 657 14.04 -7.23 -3.55
CA ASN A 657 12.87 -6.42 -3.20
C ASN A 657 13.13 -4.91 -3.25
N LEU A 658 14.40 -4.49 -3.24
CA LEU A 658 14.81 -3.11 -3.03
C LEU A 658 16.18 -2.85 -3.68
N TYR A 659 16.31 -1.74 -4.37
CA TYR A 659 17.58 -1.17 -4.79
C TYR A 659 17.63 0.29 -4.36
N THR A 660 18.74 0.74 -3.77
CA THR A 660 18.92 2.12 -3.31
C THR A 660 20.12 2.75 -4.02
N TYR A 661 19.96 4.01 -4.47
CA TYR A 661 21.02 4.77 -5.12
C TYR A 661 21.12 6.16 -4.50
N THR A 662 22.24 6.43 -3.84
CA THR A 662 22.54 7.71 -3.21
C THR A 662 23.44 8.55 -4.11
N THR A 663 23.09 9.83 -4.29
CA THR A 663 23.88 10.80 -5.04
C THR A 663 23.93 12.14 -4.31
N THR A 664 25.08 12.81 -4.39
CA THR A 664 25.20 14.24 -4.06
C THR A 664 24.88 15.04 -5.31
N MET A 665 24.10 16.12 -5.21
CA MET A 665 23.86 17.05 -6.31
C MET A 665 25.12 17.89 -6.57
N GLY A 666 25.42 18.16 -7.84
CA GLY A 666 26.57 18.96 -8.27
C GLY A 666 26.20 20.38 -8.68
N ASP A 667 27.15 21.07 -9.31
CA ASP A 667 27.01 22.45 -9.80
C ASP A 667 26.20 22.56 -11.12
N GLU A 668 25.74 21.44 -11.69
CA GLU A 668 24.96 21.37 -12.94
C GLU A 668 23.79 20.35 -12.83
N ASP A 669 22.73 20.53 -13.64
CA ASP A 669 21.59 19.60 -13.81
C ASP A 669 22.01 18.11 -13.90
N GLN A 670 21.55 17.29 -12.95
CA GLN A 670 21.85 15.85 -12.92
C GLN A 670 20.76 15.03 -13.62
N LYS A 671 21.18 14.07 -14.46
CA LYS A 671 20.27 13.13 -15.15
C LYS A 671 20.64 11.68 -14.85
N LEU A 672 19.65 10.91 -14.44
CA LEU A 672 19.79 9.50 -14.08
C LEU A 672 18.75 8.64 -14.82
N HIS A 673 19.20 7.52 -15.36
CA HIS A 673 18.38 6.51 -16.02
C HIS A 673 18.54 5.16 -15.32
N PHE A 674 17.43 4.54 -14.88
CA PHE A 674 17.43 3.28 -14.14
C PHE A 674 16.60 2.21 -14.86
N ASP A 675 17.27 1.24 -15.48
CA ASP A 675 16.60 0.07 -16.06
C ASP A 675 16.51 -1.07 -15.04
N PHE A 676 15.31 -1.63 -14.88
CA PHE A 676 15.01 -2.72 -13.94
C PHE A 676 14.45 -3.95 -14.67
N THR A 677 15.18 -5.06 -14.62
CA THR A 677 14.67 -6.37 -15.03
C THR A 677 13.83 -6.95 -13.90
N ILE A 678 12.50 -6.88 -14.01
CA ILE A 678 11.57 -7.39 -13.00
C ILE A 678 10.93 -8.72 -13.46
N VAL A 679 11.04 -9.76 -12.63
CA VAL A 679 10.52 -11.12 -12.89
C VAL A 679 9.46 -11.55 -11.87
N ASN A 680 8.73 -12.62 -12.17
CA ASN A 680 7.72 -13.22 -11.31
C ASN A 680 8.03 -14.71 -11.10
N LYS A 681 8.46 -15.06 -9.88
CA LYS A 681 8.73 -16.46 -9.46
C LYS A 681 7.58 -17.09 -8.67
N LEU A 682 6.48 -16.38 -8.40
CA LEU A 682 5.41 -16.85 -7.49
C LEU A 682 4.86 -18.22 -7.93
N THR A 683 4.56 -18.38 -9.22
CA THR A 683 4.02 -19.62 -9.79
C THR A 683 5.02 -20.78 -9.76
N LEU A 684 6.31 -20.50 -10.01
CA LEU A 684 7.39 -21.48 -9.88
C LEU A 684 7.50 -21.95 -8.42
N ASN A 685 7.62 -21.02 -7.47
CA ASN A 685 7.81 -21.30 -6.05
C ASN A 685 6.62 -22.06 -5.45
N THR A 686 5.38 -21.73 -5.84
CA THR A 686 4.17 -22.46 -5.41
C THR A 686 4.16 -23.89 -5.97
N THR A 687 4.54 -24.06 -7.24
CA THR A 687 4.60 -25.39 -7.87
C THR A 687 5.74 -26.23 -7.27
N LEU A 688 6.86 -25.60 -6.91
CA LEU A 688 8.00 -26.20 -6.24
C LEU A 688 7.68 -26.68 -4.82
N GLN A 689 6.86 -25.92 -4.07
CA GLN A 689 6.32 -26.40 -2.80
C GLN A 689 5.46 -27.66 -3.01
N ILE A 690 4.51 -27.62 -3.95
CA ILE A 690 3.64 -28.77 -4.26
C ILE A 690 4.45 -29.99 -4.69
N ALA A 691 5.49 -29.82 -5.50
CA ALA A 691 6.38 -30.90 -5.91
C ALA A 691 7.11 -31.54 -4.73
N LYS A 692 7.63 -30.74 -3.79
CA LYS A 692 8.29 -31.20 -2.57
C LYS A 692 7.33 -31.86 -1.57
N GLU A 693 6.07 -31.43 -1.53
CA GLU A 693 5.03 -32.08 -0.71
C GLU A 693 4.57 -33.43 -1.30
N LEU A 694 4.69 -33.62 -2.62
CA LEU A 694 4.46 -34.90 -3.31
C LEU A 694 5.68 -35.83 -3.26
N GLN A 695 6.90 -35.30 -3.12
CA GLN A 695 8.14 -36.08 -3.08
C GLN A 695 8.13 -37.05 -1.87
N GLY A 696 8.10 -38.35 -2.15
CA GLY A 696 7.97 -39.39 -1.12
C GLY A 696 6.53 -39.68 -0.62
N SER A 697 5.49 -39.07 -1.21
CA SER A 697 4.08 -39.41 -0.91
C SER A 697 3.69 -40.81 -1.44
N ASP A 698 2.53 -41.33 -1.06
CA ASP A 698 2.00 -42.59 -1.59
C ASP A 698 1.78 -42.55 -3.11
N GLU A 699 1.48 -41.37 -3.69
CA GLU A 699 1.42 -41.17 -5.14
C GLU A 699 2.80 -41.28 -5.81
N TYR A 700 3.83 -40.68 -5.21
CA TYR A 700 5.20 -40.78 -5.67
C TYR A 700 5.76 -42.19 -5.55
N ASN A 701 5.58 -42.83 -4.38
CA ASN A 701 6.07 -44.19 -4.13
C ASN A 701 5.39 -45.24 -5.03
N ALA A 702 4.16 -44.97 -5.48
CA ALA A 702 3.44 -45.82 -6.43
C ALA A 702 3.75 -45.51 -7.92
N ALA A 703 4.51 -44.45 -8.23
CA ALA A 703 4.86 -44.09 -9.60
C ALA A 703 6.03 -44.90 -10.16
N LEU A 704 6.12 -44.99 -11.50
CA LEU A 704 7.27 -45.60 -12.20
C LEU A 704 8.61 -44.96 -11.80
N SER A 705 9.73 -45.68 -11.93
CA SER A 705 11.07 -45.20 -11.58
C SER A 705 11.48 -43.97 -12.42
N ASP A 706 11.35 -44.05 -13.75
CA ASP A 706 11.56 -42.93 -14.69
C ASP A 706 10.75 -41.68 -14.30
N VAL A 707 9.53 -41.85 -13.77
CA VAL A 707 8.65 -40.75 -13.36
C VAL A 707 9.14 -40.10 -12.07
N ARG A 708 9.61 -40.91 -11.11
CA ARG A 708 10.22 -40.42 -9.86
C ARG A 708 11.52 -39.66 -10.15
N GLU A 709 12.41 -40.22 -10.98
CA GLU A 709 13.65 -39.54 -11.40
C GLU A 709 13.35 -38.23 -12.16
N ALA A 710 12.32 -38.20 -13.01
CA ALA A 710 11.90 -36.99 -13.70
C ALA A 710 11.39 -35.90 -12.75
N LEU A 711 10.66 -36.26 -11.67
CA LEU A 711 10.22 -35.30 -10.66
C LEU A 711 11.39 -34.78 -9.82
N ASP A 712 12.21 -35.67 -9.28
CA ASP A 712 13.36 -35.30 -8.44
C ASP A 712 14.32 -34.37 -9.20
N LYS A 713 14.59 -34.68 -10.47
CA LYS A 713 15.38 -33.82 -11.35
C LYS A 713 14.69 -32.48 -11.63
N ALA A 714 13.39 -32.46 -11.88
CA ALA A 714 12.66 -31.22 -12.11
C ALA A 714 12.59 -30.32 -10.87
N ILE A 715 12.53 -30.90 -9.66
CA ILE A 715 12.64 -30.18 -8.39
C ILE A 715 14.01 -29.47 -8.31
N VAL A 716 15.12 -30.19 -8.52
CA VAL A 716 16.47 -29.62 -8.46
C VAL A 716 16.70 -28.54 -9.53
N GLU A 717 16.20 -28.74 -10.77
CA GLU A 717 16.25 -27.71 -11.81
C GLU A 717 15.39 -26.48 -11.47
N ALA A 718 14.27 -26.65 -10.75
CA ALA A 718 13.42 -25.56 -10.30
C ALA A 718 13.98 -24.81 -9.09
N GLU A 719 14.63 -25.49 -8.14
CA GLU A 719 15.35 -24.86 -7.02
C GLU A 719 16.44 -23.91 -7.51
N ALA A 720 17.32 -24.37 -8.39
CA ALA A 720 18.43 -23.57 -8.91
C ALA A 720 17.97 -22.31 -9.68
N ILE A 721 16.80 -22.36 -10.33
CA ILE A 721 16.20 -21.20 -11.01
C ILE A 721 15.44 -20.29 -10.04
N ALA A 722 14.82 -20.83 -8.99
CA ALA A 722 14.18 -20.03 -7.94
C ALA A 722 15.19 -19.23 -7.11
N GLU A 723 16.32 -19.84 -6.74
CA GLU A 723 17.38 -19.22 -5.94
C GLU A 723 18.23 -18.21 -6.74
N SER A 724 18.24 -18.30 -8.07
CA SER A 724 19.01 -17.38 -8.92
C SER A 724 18.50 -15.94 -8.86
N ALA A 725 19.40 -15.00 -8.52
CA ALA A 725 19.14 -13.56 -8.49
C ALA A 725 19.14 -12.90 -9.88
N THR A 726 19.46 -13.65 -10.95
CA THR A 726 19.56 -13.15 -12.34
C THR A 726 18.83 -14.05 -13.35
N ALA A 727 17.90 -14.90 -12.90
CA ALA A 727 17.12 -15.76 -13.79
C ALA A 727 16.06 -14.95 -14.56
N ASP A 728 16.09 -15.01 -15.88
CA ASP A 728 15.05 -14.42 -16.73
C ASP A 728 13.71 -15.18 -16.65
N GLN A 729 12.63 -14.52 -17.08
CA GLN A 729 11.29 -15.11 -17.03
C GLN A 729 11.15 -16.37 -17.91
N VAL A 730 11.93 -16.53 -18.98
CA VAL A 730 11.87 -17.70 -19.87
C VAL A 730 12.49 -18.92 -19.17
N ALA A 731 13.55 -18.73 -18.41
CA ALA A 731 14.14 -19.76 -17.55
C ALA A 731 13.17 -20.15 -16.41
N ILE A 732 12.54 -19.17 -15.75
CA ILE A 732 11.54 -19.37 -14.69
C ILE A 732 10.32 -20.15 -15.21
N ASP A 733 9.71 -19.69 -16.31
CA ASP A 733 8.58 -20.35 -16.96
C ASP A 733 8.96 -21.74 -17.48
N GLY A 734 10.18 -21.90 -18.01
CA GLY A 734 10.71 -23.18 -18.49
C GLY A 734 10.87 -24.21 -17.36
N ALA A 735 11.41 -23.80 -16.21
CA ALA A 735 11.52 -24.63 -15.02
C ALA A 735 10.13 -25.02 -14.47
N TRP A 736 9.21 -24.04 -14.41
CA TRP A 736 7.83 -24.28 -13.97
C TRP A 736 7.10 -25.30 -14.87
N ASN A 737 7.22 -25.18 -16.19
CA ASN A 737 6.60 -26.11 -17.13
C ASN A 737 7.19 -27.54 -16.99
N LYS A 738 8.51 -27.70 -16.84
CA LYS A 738 9.13 -29.01 -16.59
C LYS A 738 8.58 -29.66 -15.31
N LEU A 739 8.54 -28.89 -14.23
CA LEU A 739 8.09 -29.35 -12.93
C LEU A 739 6.60 -29.75 -12.95
N LEU A 740 5.75 -28.92 -13.55
CA LEU A 740 4.33 -29.19 -13.70
C LEU A 740 4.07 -30.45 -14.54
N ASN A 741 4.86 -30.69 -15.59
CA ASN A 741 4.78 -31.92 -16.39
C ASN A 741 5.20 -33.15 -15.58
N ALA A 742 6.29 -33.07 -14.79
CA ALA A 742 6.73 -34.18 -13.95
C ALA A 742 5.70 -34.52 -12.85
N ILE A 743 5.07 -33.52 -12.22
CA ILE A 743 3.92 -33.73 -11.31
C ILE A 743 2.78 -34.47 -12.02
N GLN A 744 2.45 -34.09 -13.26
CA GLN A 744 1.39 -34.76 -14.03
C GLN A 744 1.74 -36.21 -14.41
N CYS A 745 3.02 -36.56 -14.51
CA CYS A 745 3.46 -37.93 -14.76
C CYS A 745 3.21 -38.88 -13.58
N LEU A 746 3.00 -38.39 -12.35
CA LEU A 746 2.63 -39.21 -11.17
C LEU A 746 1.32 -40.01 -11.33
N GLN A 747 0.54 -39.77 -12.40
CA GLN A 747 -0.60 -40.62 -12.77
C GLN A 747 -0.19 -41.99 -13.35
N PHE A 748 1.06 -42.13 -13.82
CA PHE A 748 1.61 -43.38 -14.34
C PHE A 748 2.16 -44.21 -13.18
N LYS A 749 1.26 -44.99 -12.59
CA LYS A 749 1.54 -45.85 -11.44
C LYS A 749 1.88 -47.28 -11.84
N ASN A 750 2.68 -47.92 -10.99
CA ASN A 750 2.97 -49.33 -11.07
C ASN A 750 1.69 -50.18 -10.91
N GLY A 751 1.55 -51.20 -11.75
CA GLY A 751 0.40 -52.11 -11.73
C GLY A 751 0.50 -53.22 -10.67
N ASP A 752 -0.60 -53.93 -10.48
CA ASP A 752 -0.69 -55.05 -9.54
C ASP A 752 -0.04 -56.32 -10.13
N MET A 753 1.18 -56.59 -9.67
CA MET A 753 1.98 -57.77 -10.02
C MET A 753 1.44 -59.09 -9.43
N THR A 754 0.35 -59.09 -8.65
CA THR A 754 -0.17 -60.28 -7.95
C THR A 754 -0.55 -61.42 -8.90
N LEU A 755 -1.18 -61.12 -10.04
CA LEU A 755 -1.54 -62.14 -11.03
C LEU A 755 -0.29 -62.70 -11.71
N LEU A 756 0.63 -61.84 -12.14
CA LEU A 756 1.87 -62.26 -12.79
C LEU A 756 2.71 -63.16 -11.88
N LYS A 757 2.79 -62.84 -10.58
CA LYS A 757 3.48 -63.72 -9.61
C LYS A 757 2.78 -65.07 -9.45
N ALA A 758 1.44 -65.10 -9.37
CA ALA A 758 0.71 -66.36 -9.28
C ALA A 758 0.89 -67.26 -10.53
N LEU A 759 1.11 -66.67 -11.71
CA LEU A 759 1.42 -67.39 -12.95
C LEU A 759 2.87 -67.90 -12.98
N LEU A 760 3.83 -67.09 -12.51
CA LEU A 760 5.23 -67.50 -12.34
C LEU A 760 5.36 -68.65 -11.33
N ASP A 761 4.70 -68.55 -10.17
CA ASP A 761 4.62 -69.60 -9.15
C ASP A 761 3.95 -70.88 -9.71
N ALA A 762 2.96 -70.73 -10.60
CA ALA A 762 2.35 -71.88 -11.29
C ALA A 762 3.32 -72.52 -12.28
N CYS A 763 4.11 -71.74 -13.02
CA CYS A 763 5.16 -72.26 -13.93
C CYS A 763 6.26 -73.01 -13.17
N GLU A 764 6.69 -72.52 -12.00
CA GLU A 764 7.64 -73.22 -11.12
C GLU A 764 7.10 -74.59 -10.62
N SER A 765 5.78 -74.79 -10.61
CA SER A 765 5.14 -76.03 -10.13
C SER A 765 5.00 -77.14 -11.18
N LEU A 766 5.35 -76.88 -12.45
CA LEU A 766 5.25 -77.83 -13.54
C LEU A 766 6.50 -78.72 -13.65
N ASP A 767 6.31 -80.01 -13.93
CA ASP A 767 7.42 -80.96 -14.16
C ASP A 767 7.82 -80.95 -15.65
N PRO A 768 9.04 -80.52 -16.02
CA PRO A 768 9.50 -80.53 -17.42
C PRO A 768 9.51 -81.92 -18.05
N ALA A 769 9.61 -83.00 -17.27
CA ALA A 769 9.68 -84.37 -17.78
C ALA A 769 8.36 -84.90 -18.36
N LEU A 770 7.26 -84.13 -18.24
CA LEU A 770 5.93 -84.50 -18.75
C LEU A 770 5.60 -83.87 -20.12
N TYR A 771 6.44 -82.97 -20.64
CA TYR A 771 6.16 -82.14 -21.81
C TYR A 771 7.22 -82.30 -22.90
N THR A 772 6.85 -81.96 -24.15
CA THR A 772 7.81 -81.97 -25.28
C THR A 772 8.86 -80.86 -25.10
N ALA A 773 10.10 -81.14 -25.49
CA ALA A 773 11.20 -80.18 -25.34
C ALA A 773 10.93 -78.87 -26.09
N ALA A 774 10.23 -78.94 -27.24
CA ALA A 774 9.88 -77.77 -28.04
C ALA A 774 8.83 -76.85 -27.37
N SER A 775 7.82 -77.43 -26.71
CA SER A 775 6.80 -76.63 -26.01
C SER A 775 7.31 -76.08 -24.67
N TRP A 776 8.19 -76.82 -23.99
CA TRP A 776 8.82 -76.35 -22.75
C TRP A 776 9.81 -75.19 -22.96
N GLU A 777 10.61 -75.22 -24.04
CA GLU A 777 11.51 -74.11 -24.39
C GLU A 777 10.71 -72.83 -24.68
N ALA A 778 9.58 -72.95 -25.40
CA ALA A 778 8.70 -71.83 -25.70
C ALA A 778 8.10 -71.18 -24.42
N LEU A 779 7.66 -71.99 -23.45
CA LEU A 779 7.24 -71.50 -22.14
C LEU A 779 8.39 -70.84 -21.37
N THR A 780 9.60 -71.42 -21.44
CA THR A 780 10.77 -70.93 -20.70
C THR A 780 11.14 -69.49 -21.11
N VAL A 781 11.08 -69.16 -22.40
CA VAL A 781 11.34 -67.78 -22.89
C VAL A 781 10.34 -66.78 -22.30
N VAL A 782 9.03 -67.04 -22.41
CA VAL A 782 8.00 -66.11 -21.92
C VAL A 782 8.02 -66.00 -20.39
N ARG A 783 8.30 -67.10 -19.68
CA ARG A 783 8.51 -67.10 -18.22
C ARG A 783 9.67 -66.19 -17.82
N ASP A 784 10.79 -66.22 -18.54
CA ASP A 784 11.96 -65.42 -18.18
C ASP A 784 11.77 -63.92 -18.48
N GLU A 785 11.01 -63.58 -19.52
CA GLU A 785 10.56 -62.19 -19.78
C GLU A 785 9.57 -61.72 -18.70
N ALA A 786 8.61 -62.56 -18.30
CA ALA A 786 7.68 -62.30 -17.20
C ALA A 786 8.38 -62.16 -15.83
N GLN A 787 9.39 -62.99 -15.56
CA GLN A 787 10.19 -62.93 -14.34
C GLN A 787 11.04 -61.66 -14.30
N ALA A 788 11.63 -61.23 -15.43
CA ALA A 788 12.35 -59.96 -15.51
C ALA A 788 11.43 -58.75 -15.29
N MET A 789 10.21 -58.77 -15.82
CA MET A 789 9.19 -57.75 -15.54
C MET A 789 8.80 -57.73 -14.05
N TYR A 790 8.60 -58.91 -13.45
CA TYR A 790 8.29 -59.03 -12.03
C TYR A 790 9.43 -58.52 -11.14
N ASP A 791 10.68 -58.90 -11.39
CA ASP A 791 11.83 -58.51 -10.58
C ASP A 791 12.15 -57.01 -10.69
N ALA A 792 11.79 -56.35 -11.79
CA ALA A 792 11.89 -54.90 -11.94
C ALA A 792 10.90 -54.13 -11.04
N GLN A 793 9.71 -54.69 -10.80
CA GLN A 793 8.57 -54.01 -10.13
C GLN A 793 8.22 -52.64 -10.73
N ASP A 794 8.53 -52.42 -12.03
CA ASP A 794 8.40 -51.12 -12.70
C ASP A 794 7.73 -51.26 -14.09
N SER A 795 6.39 -51.34 -14.11
CA SER A 795 5.58 -51.55 -15.32
C SER A 795 4.12 -51.08 -15.13
N LEU A 796 3.47 -50.65 -16.21
CA LEU A 796 2.05 -50.29 -16.18
C LEU A 796 1.17 -51.55 -16.15
N GLN A 797 -0.07 -51.40 -15.66
CA GLN A 797 -1.02 -52.52 -15.62
C GLN A 797 -1.28 -53.14 -17.02
N GLU A 798 -1.32 -52.34 -18.09
CA GLU A 798 -1.55 -52.88 -19.45
C GLU A 798 -0.38 -53.74 -19.95
N ASP A 799 0.86 -53.41 -19.57
CA ASP A 799 2.05 -54.22 -19.88
C ASP A 799 2.08 -55.52 -19.07
N ILE A 800 1.69 -55.45 -17.79
CA ILE A 800 1.58 -56.60 -16.87
C ILE A 800 0.46 -57.55 -17.29
N ASP A 801 -0.68 -56.99 -17.72
CA ASP A 801 -1.82 -57.76 -18.24
C ASP A 801 -1.46 -58.45 -19.57
N GLU A 802 -0.77 -57.78 -20.50
CA GLU A 802 -0.32 -58.41 -21.77
C GLU A 802 0.76 -59.49 -21.51
N MET A 803 1.68 -59.29 -20.55
CA MET A 803 2.66 -60.31 -20.17
C MET A 803 2.02 -61.50 -19.43
N ALA A 804 0.99 -61.26 -18.61
CA ALA A 804 0.21 -62.32 -17.98
C ALA A 804 -0.57 -63.15 -19.01
N ASP A 805 -1.22 -62.50 -20.00
CA ASP A 805 -1.90 -63.18 -21.10
C ASP A 805 -0.92 -64.00 -21.96
N GLN A 806 0.27 -63.47 -22.26
CA GLN A 806 1.32 -64.20 -22.99
C GLN A 806 1.81 -65.43 -22.22
N LEU A 807 2.05 -65.30 -20.91
CA LEU A 807 2.45 -66.42 -20.06
C LEU A 807 1.34 -67.49 -19.95
N ILE A 808 0.08 -67.07 -19.88
CA ILE A 808 -1.09 -67.96 -19.95
C ILE A 808 -1.17 -68.67 -21.30
N GLU A 809 -0.96 -67.99 -22.43
CA GLU A 809 -0.97 -68.61 -23.76
C GLU A 809 0.16 -69.64 -23.90
N ALA A 810 1.36 -69.32 -23.39
CA ALA A 810 2.49 -70.24 -23.36
C ALA A 810 2.22 -71.49 -22.49
N MET A 811 1.65 -71.32 -21.29
CA MET A 811 1.26 -72.44 -20.42
C MET A 811 0.18 -73.33 -21.05
N ASN A 812 -0.79 -72.74 -21.76
CA ASN A 812 -1.82 -73.49 -22.48
C ASN A 812 -1.32 -74.17 -23.77
N SER A 813 -0.16 -73.75 -24.28
CA SER A 813 0.48 -74.30 -25.48
C SER A 813 1.47 -75.45 -25.18
N LEU A 814 1.56 -75.90 -23.92
CA LEU A 814 2.32 -77.06 -23.53
C LEU A 814 1.75 -78.36 -24.13
N GLU A 815 2.59 -79.11 -24.83
CA GLU A 815 2.26 -80.42 -25.39
C GLU A 815 2.83 -81.53 -24.50
N LEU A 816 2.01 -82.51 -24.13
CA LEU A 816 2.47 -83.67 -23.35
C LEU A 816 3.43 -84.55 -24.17
N GLY A 817 4.48 -85.03 -23.52
CA GLY A 817 5.32 -86.11 -24.05
C GLY A 817 4.57 -87.45 -24.14
N ALA A 818 5.14 -88.42 -24.84
CA ALA A 818 4.54 -89.75 -24.94
C ALA A 818 4.53 -90.51 -23.61
N ASP A 819 3.47 -91.31 -23.38
CA ASP A 819 3.36 -92.19 -22.22
C ASP A 819 4.29 -93.40 -22.38
N LEU A 820 5.50 -93.26 -21.86
CA LEU A 820 6.51 -94.30 -21.84
C LEU A 820 6.29 -95.34 -20.74
N ASP A 821 5.36 -95.18 -19.80
CA ASP A 821 5.25 -96.09 -18.64
C ASP A 821 4.79 -97.48 -19.06
N GLY A 822 3.89 -97.60 -20.04
CA GLY A 822 3.51 -98.89 -20.62
C GLY A 822 4.71 -99.64 -21.22
N LEU A 823 5.55 -98.93 -21.98
CA LEU A 823 6.73 -99.48 -22.64
C LEU A 823 7.85 -99.81 -21.64
N LYS A 824 8.16 -98.89 -20.72
CA LYS A 824 9.15 -99.07 -19.64
C LYS A 824 8.83 -100.27 -18.76
N ASN A 825 7.57 -100.44 -18.34
CA ASN A 825 7.14 -101.60 -17.55
C ASN A 825 7.26 -102.90 -18.37
N LEU A 826 6.93 -102.88 -19.67
CA LEU A 826 7.04 -104.07 -20.51
C LEU A 826 8.51 -104.47 -20.76
N ILE A 827 9.41 -103.51 -20.98
CA ILE A 827 10.86 -103.72 -21.04
C ILE A 827 11.38 -104.31 -19.72
N ALA A 828 10.90 -103.80 -18.58
CA ALA A 828 11.29 -104.32 -17.27
C ALA A 828 10.85 -105.77 -17.05
N VAL A 829 9.71 -106.20 -17.61
CA VAL A 829 9.25 -107.61 -17.58
C VAL A 829 10.00 -108.47 -18.61
N ALA A 830 10.25 -107.95 -19.82
CA ALA A 830 11.05 -108.63 -20.84
C ALA A 830 12.45 -108.99 -20.32
N LYS A 831 13.07 -108.10 -19.55
CA LYS A 831 14.37 -108.31 -18.90
C LYS A 831 14.39 -109.37 -17.79
N THR A 832 13.27 -110.04 -17.47
CA THR A 832 13.24 -111.17 -16.52
C THR A 832 13.10 -112.53 -17.20
N TYR A 833 13.23 -112.62 -18.53
CA TYR A 833 13.15 -113.88 -19.28
C TYR A 833 14.56 -114.47 -19.43
N GLU A 834 14.82 -115.58 -18.74
CA GLU A 834 16.14 -116.23 -18.72
C GLU A 834 16.38 -117.09 -19.97
N GLU A 835 17.60 -117.04 -20.52
CA GLU A 835 17.93 -117.62 -21.83
C GLU A 835 17.85 -119.16 -21.85
N ASP A 836 17.86 -119.86 -20.72
CA ASP A 836 17.89 -121.34 -20.65
C ASP A 836 16.53 -122.01 -20.36
N GLU A 837 15.47 -121.25 -20.05
CA GLU A 837 14.10 -121.79 -19.88
C GLU A 837 13.31 -121.92 -21.20
N TYR A 838 13.76 -121.23 -22.25
CA TYR A 838 13.04 -121.08 -23.53
C TYR A 838 13.74 -121.76 -24.72
N ILE A 839 12.95 -122.13 -25.74
CA ILE A 839 13.44 -122.73 -26.99
C ILE A 839 14.16 -121.67 -27.83
N LYS A 840 15.42 -121.95 -28.18
CA LYS A 840 16.29 -121.06 -28.97
C LYS A 840 16.03 -121.23 -30.47
N ASP A 841 14.86 -120.77 -30.90
CA ASP A 841 14.47 -120.64 -32.30
C ASP A 841 14.39 -119.16 -32.73
N ALA A 842 13.97 -118.91 -33.97
CA ALA A 842 13.91 -117.57 -34.55
C ALA A 842 12.98 -116.58 -33.80
N ALA A 843 12.06 -117.05 -32.95
CA ALA A 843 11.24 -116.18 -32.11
C ALA A 843 12.03 -115.61 -30.91
N TRP A 844 13.06 -116.31 -30.43
CA TRP A 844 13.97 -115.78 -29.40
C TRP A 844 14.86 -114.67 -29.96
N ASP A 845 15.42 -114.88 -31.15
CA ASP A 845 16.23 -113.86 -31.85
C ASP A 845 15.38 -112.59 -32.13
N GLU A 846 14.15 -112.76 -32.63
CA GLU A 846 13.20 -111.64 -32.87
C GLU A 846 12.85 -110.88 -31.57
N PHE A 847 12.76 -111.57 -30.43
CA PHE A 847 12.51 -110.96 -29.14
C PHE A 847 13.68 -110.10 -28.63
N VAL A 848 14.92 -110.59 -28.76
CA VAL A 848 16.11 -109.84 -28.33
C VAL A 848 16.31 -108.58 -29.19
N GLU A 849 16.07 -108.66 -30.50
CA GLU A 849 16.12 -107.51 -31.41
C GLU A 849 15.06 -106.45 -31.04
N ILE A 850 13.80 -106.86 -30.83
CA ILE A 850 12.70 -105.96 -30.47
C ILE A 850 12.86 -105.37 -29.06
N LEU A 851 13.47 -106.09 -28.11
CA LEU A 851 13.79 -105.55 -26.79
C LEU A 851 14.83 -104.42 -26.89
N ALA A 852 15.88 -104.59 -27.69
CA ALA A 852 16.87 -103.53 -27.91
C ALA A 852 16.26 -102.30 -28.61
N GLU A 853 15.43 -102.49 -29.64
CA GLU A 853 14.68 -101.38 -30.27
C GLU A 853 13.75 -100.66 -29.27
N ALA A 854 13.15 -101.39 -28.33
CA ALA A 854 12.29 -100.82 -27.30
C ALA A 854 13.07 -100.01 -26.26
N GLU A 855 14.28 -100.44 -25.89
CA GLU A 855 15.18 -99.66 -25.05
C GLU A 855 15.63 -98.37 -25.73
N GLU A 856 16.08 -98.43 -27.00
CA GLU A 856 16.47 -97.24 -27.76
C GLU A 856 15.31 -96.23 -27.92
N LEU A 857 14.07 -96.69 -28.11
CA LEU A 857 12.91 -95.80 -28.22
C LEU A 857 12.57 -95.09 -26.89
N VAL A 858 12.90 -95.68 -25.73
CA VAL A 858 12.71 -95.06 -24.41
C VAL A 858 13.81 -94.04 -24.09
N GLU A 859 14.99 -94.14 -24.73
CA GLU A 859 16.08 -93.16 -24.60
C GLU A 859 16.03 -92.02 -25.66
N GLN A 860 15.13 -92.10 -26.64
CA GLN A 860 14.91 -91.02 -27.61
C GLN A 860 14.24 -89.79 -26.99
N PRO A 861 14.59 -88.56 -27.40
CA PRO A 861 13.84 -87.35 -27.05
C PRO A 861 12.54 -87.26 -27.85
N ASP A 862 11.45 -86.89 -27.20
CA ASP A 862 10.10 -86.71 -27.77
C ASP A 862 9.65 -87.82 -28.76
N PRO A 863 9.73 -89.12 -28.40
CA PRO A 863 9.33 -90.22 -29.27
C PRO A 863 7.82 -90.18 -29.52
N ALA A 864 7.35 -90.53 -30.73
CA ALA A 864 5.93 -90.40 -31.04
C ALA A 864 5.09 -91.45 -30.28
N GLN A 865 3.97 -91.04 -29.67
CA GLN A 865 3.06 -91.94 -28.96
C GLN A 865 2.65 -93.18 -29.78
N ALA A 866 2.42 -93.02 -31.09
CA ALA A 866 2.09 -94.12 -31.99
C ALA A 866 3.26 -95.10 -32.20
N GLU A 867 4.51 -94.65 -32.12
CA GLU A 867 5.70 -95.49 -32.17
C GLU A 867 5.89 -96.22 -30.84
N VAL A 868 5.67 -95.55 -29.71
CA VAL A 868 5.68 -96.14 -28.36
C VAL A 868 4.61 -97.24 -28.21
N GLU A 869 3.38 -97.00 -28.66
CA GLU A 869 2.30 -98.00 -28.68
C GLU A 869 2.60 -99.16 -29.65
N THR A 870 3.17 -98.86 -30.82
CA THR A 870 3.60 -99.87 -31.79
C THR A 870 4.71 -100.74 -31.21
N MET A 871 5.69 -100.15 -30.53
CA MET A 871 6.81 -100.85 -29.92
C MET A 871 6.37 -101.69 -28.71
N THR A 872 5.48 -101.14 -27.87
CA THR A 872 4.84 -101.88 -26.78
C THR A 872 4.10 -103.11 -27.33
N SER A 873 3.38 -102.94 -28.44
CA SER A 873 2.67 -104.04 -29.11
C SER A 873 3.63 -105.06 -29.73
N ARG A 874 4.72 -104.61 -30.37
CA ARG A 874 5.77 -105.47 -30.95
C ARG A 874 6.46 -106.31 -29.87
N LEU A 875 6.90 -105.68 -28.78
CA LEU A 875 7.59 -106.34 -27.67
C LEU A 875 6.65 -107.35 -26.98
N ALA A 876 5.38 -106.99 -26.74
CA ALA A 876 4.40 -107.89 -26.13
C ALA A 876 4.11 -109.10 -27.04
N VAL A 877 4.02 -108.89 -28.35
CA VAL A 877 3.84 -109.99 -29.33
C VAL A 877 5.10 -110.85 -29.42
N ALA A 878 6.29 -110.28 -29.36
CA ALA A 878 7.55 -111.02 -29.36
C ALA A 878 7.67 -111.92 -28.11
N MET A 879 7.46 -111.35 -26.91
CA MET A 879 7.38 -112.09 -25.64
C MET A 879 6.34 -113.23 -25.69
N ALA A 880 5.18 -112.99 -26.32
CA ALA A 880 4.11 -113.98 -26.44
C ALA A 880 4.36 -115.08 -27.49
N LYS A 881 5.36 -114.94 -28.36
CA LYS A 881 5.80 -116.01 -29.28
C LYS A 881 6.71 -117.04 -28.59
N LEU A 882 7.36 -116.65 -27.49
CA LEU A 882 8.38 -117.47 -26.83
C LEU A 882 7.78 -118.75 -26.25
N ARG A 883 8.42 -119.89 -26.54
CA ARG A 883 8.00 -121.22 -26.09
C ARG A 883 8.96 -121.76 -25.04
N LEU A 884 8.41 -122.26 -23.93
CA LEU A 884 9.15 -123.04 -22.93
C LEU A 884 9.57 -124.41 -23.51
N ILE A 885 10.65 -124.97 -22.97
CA ILE A 885 11.11 -126.33 -23.28
C ILE A 885 10.12 -127.36 -22.67
N PRO A 886 9.64 -128.39 -23.39
CA PRO A 886 8.66 -129.36 -22.87
C PRO A 886 9.27 -130.39 -21.90
N ASP A 887 8.45 -130.91 -20.96
CA ASP A 887 8.80 -132.06 -20.12
C ASP A 887 8.47 -133.38 -20.85
N THR A 888 9.51 -134.01 -21.41
CA THR A 888 9.44 -135.28 -22.13
C THR A 888 9.48 -136.52 -21.23
N THR A 889 9.82 -136.37 -19.94
CA THR A 889 10.22 -137.46 -19.02
C THR A 889 9.22 -138.62 -18.99
N LYS A 890 7.92 -138.29 -19.05
CA LYS A 890 6.81 -139.24 -18.94
C LYS A 890 6.60 -140.09 -20.19
N LEU A 891 6.88 -139.54 -21.37
CA LEU A 891 6.80 -140.24 -22.64
C LEU A 891 7.96 -141.23 -22.78
N GLU A 892 9.16 -140.81 -22.35
CA GLU A 892 10.36 -141.65 -22.27
C GLU A 892 10.16 -142.88 -21.38
N GLU A 893 9.57 -142.72 -20.18
CA GLU A 893 9.23 -143.87 -19.31
C GLU A 893 8.27 -144.86 -20.00
N LEU A 894 7.26 -144.37 -20.72
CA LEU A 894 6.23 -145.20 -21.34
C LEU A 894 6.73 -145.94 -22.58
N ILE A 895 7.69 -145.37 -23.31
CA ILE A 895 8.38 -146.05 -24.41
C ILE A 895 9.12 -147.30 -23.90
N GLU A 896 9.96 -147.14 -22.88
CA GLU A 896 10.76 -148.25 -22.30
C GLU A 896 9.85 -149.32 -21.67
N LYS A 897 8.80 -148.91 -20.96
CA LYS A 897 7.83 -149.79 -20.28
C LYS A 897 6.99 -150.64 -21.24
N THR A 898 6.83 -150.21 -22.50
CA THR A 898 6.03 -150.93 -23.51
C THR A 898 6.86 -151.76 -24.50
N LYS A 899 8.19 -151.80 -24.38
CA LYS A 899 9.09 -152.45 -25.36
C LYS A 899 8.74 -153.90 -25.69
N ASP A 900 8.36 -154.70 -24.70
CA ASP A 900 8.09 -156.15 -24.83
C ASP A 900 6.62 -156.47 -25.22
N TYR A 901 5.75 -155.47 -25.38
CA TYR A 901 4.36 -155.69 -25.81
C TYR A 901 4.32 -156.05 -27.31
N THR A 902 3.64 -157.16 -27.62
CA THR A 902 3.47 -157.66 -29.00
C THR A 902 2.13 -157.30 -29.64
N ASP A 903 1.34 -156.40 -29.03
CA ASP A 903 0.15 -155.86 -29.66
C ASP A 903 0.56 -154.80 -30.70
N ALA A 904 0.12 -154.97 -31.94
CA ALA A 904 0.54 -154.13 -33.05
C ALA A 904 0.26 -152.63 -32.81
N LYS A 905 -0.82 -152.28 -32.11
CA LYS A 905 -1.16 -150.87 -31.88
C LYS A 905 -0.32 -150.22 -30.79
N VAL A 906 0.11 -150.98 -29.78
CA VAL A 906 1.08 -150.52 -28.76
C VAL A 906 2.46 -150.33 -29.39
N VAL A 907 2.87 -151.22 -30.31
CA VAL A 907 4.16 -151.09 -31.02
C VAL A 907 4.21 -149.82 -31.90
N THR A 908 3.18 -149.56 -32.72
CA THR A 908 3.15 -148.37 -33.59
C THR A 908 3.19 -147.07 -32.80
N LEU A 909 2.34 -146.92 -31.77
CA LEU A 909 2.31 -145.71 -30.93
C LEU A 909 3.64 -145.48 -30.19
N ARG A 910 4.39 -146.54 -29.87
CA ARG A 910 5.73 -146.46 -29.27
C ARG A 910 6.78 -145.95 -30.27
N GLU A 911 6.69 -146.35 -31.53
CA GLU A 911 7.59 -145.86 -32.60
C GLU A 911 7.28 -144.39 -32.94
N GLU A 912 6.01 -143.98 -32.93
CA GLU A 912 5.58 -142.58 -33.05
C GLU A 912 6.08 -141.72 -31.87
N ALA A 913 6.01 -142.25 -30.64
CA ALA A 913 6.54 -141.59 -29.44
C ALA A 913 8.07 -141.39 -29.49
N ILE A 914 8.83 -142.38 -29.98
CA ILE A 914 10.29 -142.25 -30.19
C ILE A 914 10.59 -141.17 -31.25
N ALA A 915 9.79 -141.09 -32.31
CA ALA A 915 9.98 -140.10 -33.37
C ALA A 915 9.73 -138.67 -32.88
N LEU A 916 8.70 -138.44 -32.06
CA LEU A 916 8.41 -137.10 -31.50
C LEU A 916 9.58 -136.58 -30.65
N LEU A 917 10.17 -137.43 -29.81
CA LEU A 917 11.33 -137.07 -28.98
C LEU A 917 12.60 -136.77 -29.79
N ALA A 918 12.72 -137.33 -31.00
CA ALA A 918 13.87 -137.11 -31.88
C ALA A 918 13.76 -135.81 -32.72
N ASP A 919 12.58 -135.20 -32.80
CA ASP A 919 12.32 -134.00 -33.62
C ASP A 919 12.70 -132.69 -32.89
N GLY A 920 12.76 -132.71 -31.55
CA GLY A 920 13.24 -131.58 -30.73
C GLY A 920 12.33 -130.36 -30.67
N MET A 921 11.20 -130.36 -31.39
CA MET A 921 10.27 -129.22 -31.52
C MET A 921 8.86 -129.49 -30.98
N ALA A 922 8.65 -130.68 -30.40
CA ALA A 922 7.39 -131.16 -29.84
C ALA A 922 6.71 -130.14 -28.91
N THR A 923 5.39 -130.11 -28.92
CA THR A 923 4.59 -129.43 -27.88
C THR A 923 4.33 -130.35 -26.69
N GLN A 924 4.08 -129.78 -25.51
CA GLN A 924 3.63 -130.59 -24.36
C GLN A 924 2.34 -131.34 -24.68
N ASP A 925 1.42 -130.72 -25.44
CA ASP A 925 0.17 -131.36 -25.86
C ASP A 925 0.40 -132.59 -26.76
N GLU A 926 1.42 -132.58 -27.64
CA GLU A 926 1.79 -133.74 -28.45
C GLU A 926 2.47 -134.83 -27.63
N VAL A 927 3.33 -134.45 -26.66
CA VAL A 927 3.96 -135.37 -25.71
C VAL A 927 2.91 -136.06 -24.86
N ASP A 928 2.00 -135.29 -24.26
CA ASP A 928 0.93 -135.78 -23.38
C ASP A 928 -0.13 -136.59 -24.18
N ALA A 929 -0.45 -136.20 -25.41
CA ALA A 929 -1.35 -136.97 -26.27
C ALA A 929 -0.78 -138.35 -26.64
N LEU A 930 0.53 -138.46 -26.90
CA LEU A 930 1.19 -139.75 -27.15
C LEU A 930 1.35 -140.58 -25.86
N VAL A 931 1.57 -139.95 -24.71
CA VAL A 931 1.48 -140.59 -23.37
C VAL A 931 0.10 -141.24 -23.19
N ASP A 932 -0.98 -140.47 -23.35
CA ASP A 932 -2.35 -140.95 -23.13
C ASP A 932 -2.79 -142.00 -24.16
N ALA A 933 -2.37 -141.84 -25.43
CA ALA A 933 -2.65 -142.82 -26.48
C ALA A 933 -1.97 -144.17 -26.20
N LEU A 934 -0.69 -144.16 -25.79
CA LEU A 934 0.08 -145.36 -25.51
C LEU A 934 -0.43 -146.09 -24.24
N GLU A 935 -0.74 -145.35 -23.17
CA GLU A 935 -1.44 -145.89 -21.98
C GLU A 935 -2.81 -146.49 -22.33
N THR A 936 -3.59 -145.82 -23.19
CA THR A 936 -4.95 -146.25 -23.57
C THR A 936 -4.93 -147.49 -24.46
N ALA A 937 -3.94 -147.63 -25.35
CA ALA A 937 -3.74 -148.85 -26.13
C ALA A 937 -3.45 -150.06 -25.23
N VAL A 938 -2.60 -149.90 -24.21
CA VAL A 938 -2.25 -150.95 -23.24
C VAL A 938 -3.44 -151.41 -22.39
N LYS A 939 -4.40 -150.53 -22.06
CA LYS A 939 -5.51 -150.83 -21.13
C LYS A 939 -6.69 -151.62 -21.72
N ASN A 940 -6.92 -151.63 -23.03
CA ASN A 940 -8.22 -152.03 -23.62
C ASN A 940 -8.40 -153.54 -23.95
N ALA A 941 -7.60 -154.44 -23.39
CA ALA A 941 -7.50 -155.83 -23.83
C ALA A 941 -8.60 -156.82 -23.31
N SER A 942 -9.68 -156.40 -22.64
CA SER A 942 -10.73 -157.34 -22.16
C SER A 942 -12.14 -156.77 -21.88
N LYS A 943 -13.05 -157.04 -22.83
CA LYS A 943 -14.54 -157.00 -22.75
C LYS A 943 -15.26 -155.63 -22.60
N PRO A 944 -16.57 -155.53 -22.95
CA PRO A 944 -17.19 -154.26 -23.37
C PRO A 944 -18.49 -153.84 -22.64
N SER A 945 -19.02 -152.66 -23.01
CA SER A 945 -20.38 -152.12 -22.74
C SER A 945 -20.59 -151.54 -21.32
N SER A 946 -21.26 -150.38 -21.08
CA SER A 946 -21.77 -149.29 -21.97
C SER A 946 -22.42 -148.14 -21.16
N GLY A 947 -22.29 -146.90 -21.63
CA GLY A 947 -23.31 -145.83 -21.48
C GLY A 947 -23.21 -144.86 -20.28
N GLY A 948 -23.56 -143.58 -20.52
CA GLY A 948 -23.63 -142.48 -19.55
C GLY A 948 -23.80 -141.13 -20.27
N SER A 949 -24.43 -140.10 -19.67
CA SER A 949 -24.84 -138.88 -20.42
C SER A 949 -24.89 -137.58 -19.62
N SER A 950 -24.45 -136.49 -20.29
CA SER A 950 -24.95 -135.09 -20.26
C SER A 950 -24.96 -134.21 -18.99
N GLY A 951 -24.45 -132.97 -19.15
CA GLY A 951 -24.78 -131.77 -18.37
C GLY A 951 -23.55 -130.89 -18.06
N GLY A 952 -23.56 -129.55 -18.16
CA GLY A 952 -24.55 -128.62 -18.74
C GLY A 952 -24.11 -127.15 -18.56
N HIS A 953 -24.29 -126.28 -19.58
CA HIS A 953 -23.94 -124.84 -19.55
C HIS A 953 -25.07 -123.94 -19.03
N LYS A 954 -24.74 -122.72 -18.54
CA LYS A 954 -25.49 -121.47 -18.85
C LYS A 954 -24.81 -120.15 -18.42
N GLY A 955 -24.93 -119.12 -19.26
CA GLY A 955 -24.67 -117.70 -18.95
C GLY A 955 -24.62 -116.82 -20.22
N GLY A 956 -25.18 -115.60 -20.20
CA GLY A 956 -25.01 -114.58 -21.27
C GLY A 956 -26.28 -113.81 -21.74
N GLY A 957 -26.07 -112.54 -22.16
CA GLY A 957 -27.09 -111.58 -22.69
C GLY A 957 -27.56 -110.56 -21.64
N SER A 958 -27.76 -109.24 -21.91
CA SER A 958 -27.85 -108.42 -23.16
C SER A 958 -27.50 -106.94 -22.83
N SER A 959 -26.64 -106.20 -23.57
CA SER A 959 -26.87 -105.28 -24.73
C SER A 959 -27.80 -104.05 -24.48
N ASN A 960 -27.70 -102.85 -25.11
CA ASN A 960 -26.94 -102.29 -26.28
C ASN A 960 -26.88 -100.72 -26.20
N GLY A 961 -25.90 -99.93 -26.73
CA GLY A 961 -25.79 -99.31 -28.10
C GLY A 961 -26.50 -97.93 -28.28
N GLY A 962 -26.11 -96.89 -29.07
CA GLY A 962 -24.92 -96.55 -29.91
C GLY A 962 -25.17 -95.41 -30.99
N GLY A 963 -24.13 -94.68 -31.49
CA GLY A 963 -24.12 -93.74 -32.67
C GLY A 963 -24.49 -92.23 -32.45
N SER A 964 -24.37 -91.23 -33.37
CA SER A 964 -23.66 -90.93 -34.67
C SER A 964 -24.21 -89.58 -35.28
N TYR A 965 -23.71 -88.79 -36.28
CA TYR A 965 -22.43 -88.53 -37.04
C TYR A 965 -22.54 -87.22 -37.91
N ALA A 966 -21.41 -86.52 -38.23
CA ALA A 966 -21.16 -85.50 -39.32
C ALA A 966 -21.98 -84.15 -39.37
N GLY A 967 -21.66 -83.06 -40.13
CA GLY A 967 -20.46 -82.62 -40.94
C GLY A 967 -20.72 -81.44 -41.95
N GLU A 968 -19.73 -80.52 -42.14
CA GLU A 968 -19.49 -79.49 -43.23
C GLU A 968 -20.52 -78.38 -43.67
N GLY A 969 -20.04 -77.21 -44.19
CA GLY A 969 -20.81 -76.28 -45.08
C GLY A 969 -20.49 -74.74 -45.05
N THR A 970 -20.58 -74.01 -46.19
CA THR A 970 -20.24 -72.54 -46.35
C THR A 970 -21.09 -71.83 -47.48
N VAL A 971 -21.01 -70.56 -47.95
CA VAL A 971 -20.10 -69.35 -47.85
C VAL A 971 -20.86 -68.01 -48.21
N ALA A 972 -20.45 -66.86 -47.61
CA ALA A 972 -20.49 -65.45 -48.13
C ALA A 972 -21.87 -64.80 -48.56
N ALA A 973 -22.07 -63.57 -49.12
CA ALA A 973 -21.22 -62.44 -49.61
C ALA A 973 -21.99 -61.07 -49.76
N VAL A 974 -21.29 -59.94 -50.09
CA VAL A 974 -21.75 -58.60 -50.64
C VAL A 974 -22.72 -57.72 -49.76
N VAL A 975 -23.07 -56.41 -49.96
CA VAL A 975 -22.90 -55.33 -50.99
C VAL A 975 -22.76 -53.90 -50.36
N THR A 976 -22.46 -52.84 -51.15
CA THR A 976 -22.47 -51.36 -50.86
C THR A 976 -23.48 -50.56 -51.72
N PRO A 977 -23.90 -49.28 -51.45
CA PRO A 977 -23.27 -48.10 -52.14
C PRO A 977 -23.47 -46.63 -51.61
N ALA A 978 -22.60 -45.71 -52.10
CA ALA A 978 -22.82 -44.29 -52.55
C ALA A 978 -23.14 -43.06 -51.63
N THR A 979 -22.10 -42.22 -51.43
CA THR A 979 -21.90 -40.74 -51.72
C THR A 979 -22.96 -39.88 -52.48
N PRO A 980 -22.83 -38.52 -52.59
CA PRO A 980 -22.17 -37.48 -51.74
C PRO A 980 -22.91 -36.10 -51.62
N VAL A 981 -22.54 -35.23 -50.65
CA VAL A 981 -22.82 -33.75 -50.65
C VAL A 981 -21.65 -32.98 -49.97
N VAL A 982 -21.49 -31.67 -50.24
CA VAL A 982 -20.39 -30.78 -49.79
C VAL A 982 -20.91 -29.58 -48.95
N PRO A 983 -20.05 -28.73 -48.35
CA PRO A 983 -19.58 -28.79 -46.97
C PRO A 983 -20.38 -27.90 -45.99
N ALA A 984 -20.24 -28.17 -44.69
CA ALA A 984 -20.56 -27.23 -43.61
C ALA A 984 -19.26 -26.74 -42.93
N ALA A 985 -19.28 -25.54 -42.35
CA ALA A 985 -18.20 -25.08 -41.48
C ALA A 985 -18.15 -25.94 -40.21
N LYS A 986 -16.96 -26.33 -39.74
CA LYS A 986 -16.82 -27.21 -38.57
C LYS A 986 -17.31 -26.50 -37.30
N SER A 987 -18.40 -27.00 -36.72
CA SER A 987 -18.93 -26.61 -35.40
C SER A 987 -17.99 -26.99 -34.24
N VAL A 988 -17.08 -27.95 -34.48
CA VAL A 988 -16.06 -28.43 -33.57
C VAL A 988 -14.69 -28.44 -34.26
N ILE A 989 -13.73 -27.69 -33.72
CA ILE A 989 -12.33 -27.71 -34.16
C ILE A 989 -11.54 -28.64 -33.26
N SER A 990 -10.75 -29.54 -33.85
CA SER A 990 -9.74 -30.32 -33.12
C SER A 990 -8.40 -29.59 -33.15
N ASP A 991 -7.64 -29.69 -32.06
CA ASP A 991 -6.19 -29.44 -32.05
C ASP A 991 -5.41 -30.30 -33.06
N THR A 992 -5.90 -31.52 -33.34
CA THR A 992 -5.15 -32.59 -34.01
C THR A 992 -5.88 -33.01 -35.28
N THR A 993 -5.48 -32.43 -36.41
CA THR A 993 -6.16 -32.60 -37.71
C THR A 993 -5.37 -33.42 -38.74
N MET A 994 -4.08 -33.66 -38.48
CA MET A 994 -3.24 -34.51 -39.33
C MET A 994 -3.30 -35.98 -38.89
N PRO A 995 -3.23 -36.96 -39.81
CA PRO A 995 -3.07 -38.35 -39.43
C PRO A 995 -1.75 -38.59 -38.69
N PHE A 996 -1.77 -39.45 -37.68
CA PHE A 996 -0.58 -39.82 -36.91
C PHE A 996 -0.60 -41.30 -36.50
N VAL A 997 0.55 -41.77 -36.03
CA VAL A 997 0.76 -43.14 -35.56
C VAL A 997 0.77 -43.14 -34.03
N LEU A 998 -0.07 -43.96 -33.42
CA LEU A 998 -0.15 -44.17 -31.98
C LEU A 998 0.21 -45.63 -31.71
N LYS A 999 1.29 -45.91 -30.99
CA LYS A 999 1.63 -47.28 -30.58
C LYS A 999 0.48 -47.89 -29.77
N ARG A 1000 0.32 -49.22 -29.83
CA ARG A 1000 -0.60 -49.96 -28.93
C ARG A 1000 -0.31 -49.61 -27.45
N GLY A 1001 -1.34 -49.61 -26.61
CA GLY A 1001 -1.30 -49.14 -25.21
C GLY A 1001 -1.24 -47.61 -25.06
N ASN A 1002 -0.44 -46.92 -25.87
CA ASN A 1002 -0.27 -45.46 -25.72
C ASN A 1002 -1.60 -44.70 -25.90
N ALA A 1003 -1.81 -43.75 -24.98
CA ALA A 1003 -2.94 -42.84 -25.00
C ALA A 1003 -2.60 -41.49 -25.66
N TYR A 1004 -3.59 -40.88 -26.31
CA TYR A 1004 -3.53 -39.52 -26.85
C TYR A 1004 -4.78 -38.74 -26.44
N CYS A 1005 -4.65 -37.48 -26.02
CA CYS A 1005 -5.79 -36.65 -25.65
C CYS A 1005 -6.06 -35.60 -26.72
N PHE A 1006 -7.25 -35.67 -27.33
CA PHE A 1006 -7.74 -34.66 -28.25
C PHE A 1006 -8.46 -33.56 -27.51
N LYS A 1007 -8.10 -32.30 -27.78
CA LYS A 1007 -8.93 -31.13 -27.49
C LYS A 1007 -9.90 -30.86 -28.64
N MET A 1008 -11.18 -30.77 -28.31
CA MET A 1008 -12.29 -30.50 -29.23
C MET A 1008 -13.01 -29.21 -28.81
N THR A 1009 -12.70 -28.11 -29.49
CA THR A 1009 -13.25 -26.77 -29.25
C THR A 1009 -14.59 -26.58 -29.96
N VAL A 1010 -15.68 -26.38 -29.22
CA VAL A 1010 -17.00 -26.05 -29.80
C VAL A 1010 -17.06 -24.55 -30.13
N VAL A 1011 -16.91 -24.18 -31.41
CA VAL A 1011 -16.70 -22.78 -31.82
C VAL A 1011 -17.98 -21.93 -31.83
N ASN A 1012 -19.15 -22.55 -31.84
CA ASN A 1012 -20.45 -21.86 -31.88
C ASN A 1012 -21.00 -21.51 -30.48
N GLY A 1013 -20.20 -21.57 -29.42
CA GLY A 1013 -20.60 -21.20 -28.05
C GLY A 1013 -21.65 -22.11 -27.40
N SER A 1014 -21.97 -23.26 -28.01
CA SER A 1014 -22.93 -24.21 -27.46
C SER A 1014 -22.32 -24.96 -26.27
N ALA A 1015 -23.02 -24.95 -25.14
CA ALA A 1015 -22.62 -25.70 -23.94
C ALA A 1015 -22.90 -27.22 -24.05
N VAL A 1016 -23.51 -27.68 -25.15
CA VAL A 1016 -23.84 -29.09 -25.41
C VAL A 1016 -22.58 -29.86 -25.82
N MET A 1017 -22.34 -30.99 -25.17
CA MET A 1017 -21.17 -31.84 -25.47
C MET A 1017 -21.26 -32.41 -26.91
N PRO A 1018 -20.21 -32.27 -27.74
CA PRO A 1018 -20.14 -32.99 -29.00
C PRO A 1018 -20.01 -34.49 -28.72
N SER A 1019 -20.70 -35.34 -29.50
CA SER A 1019 -20.35 -36.76 -29.46
C SER A 1019 -19.01 -36.95 -30.16
N PHE A 1020 -18.12 -37.71 -29.52
CA PHE A 1020 -16.81 -38.09 -30.02
C PHE A 1020 -16.83 -39.59 -30.28
N THR A 1021 -16.45 -40.02 -31.48
CA THR A 1021 -16.50 -41.43 -31.88
C THR A 1021 -15.30 -41.80 -32.75
N VAL A 1022 -14.98 -43.10 -32.78
CA VAL A 1022 -13.95 -43.68 -33.64
C VAL A 1022 -14.60 -44.64 -34.63
N GLY A 1023 -14.09 -44.67 -35.86
CA GLY A 1023 -14.65 -45.51 -36.93
C GLY A 1023 -14.57 -47.03 -36.66
N ASN A 1024 -13.69 -47.44 -35.74
CA ASN A 1024 -13.55 -48.82 -35.29
C ASN A 1024 -13.17 -48.84 -33.79
N GLY A 1025 -14.14 -49.22 -32.94
CA GLY A 1025 -13.96 -49.40 -31.50
C GLY A 1025 -13.07 -50.59 -31.09
N ASN A 1026 -12.54 -51.33 -32.06
CA ASN A 1026 -11.52 -52.38 -31.88
C ASN A 1026 -10.12 -51.92 -32.37
N THR A 1027 -9.96 -50.67 -32.83
CA THR A 1027 -8.66 -50.06 -33.16
C THR A 1027 -8.29 -49.01 -32.12
N LEU A 1028 -9.23 -48.16 -31.73
CA LEU A 1028 -9.12 -47.23 -30.61
C LEU A 1028 -10.22 -47.49 -29.58
N LYS A 1029 -9.91 -47.30 -28.29
CA LYS A 1029 -10.91 -46.96 -27.27
C LYS A 1029 -10.99 -45.44 -27.09
N THR A 1030 -12.06 -44.98 -26.45
CA THR A 1030 -12.36 -43.54 -26.27
C THR A 1030 -12.96 -43.28 -24.89
N GLN A 1031 -12.46 -42.28 -24.18
CA GLN A 1031 -12.95 -41.81 -22.90
C GLN A 1031 -13.08 -40.29 -22.93
N TYR A 1032 -14.23 -39.77 -22.48
CA TYR A 1032 -14.36 -38.35 -22.18
C TYR A 1032 -13.65 -38.05 -20.85
N VAL A 1033 -12.78 -37.04 -20.85
CA VAL A 1033 -11.93 -36.68 -19.70
C VAL A 1033 -12.51 -35.50 -18.95
N ALA A 1034 -12.66 -34.36 -19.62
CA ALA A 1034 -13.02 -33.09 -18.98
C ALA A 1034 -13.59 -32.08 -19.98
N LYS A 1035 -14.21 -31.02 -19.46
CA LYS A 1035 -14.57 -29.80 -20.20
C LYS A 1035 -13.95 -28.60 -19.50
N ILE A 1036 -13.30 -27.71 -20.26
CA ILE A 1036 -12.76 -26.44 -19.78
C ILE A 1036 -13.20 -25.35 -20.76
N GLY A 1037 -14.04 -24.41 -20.31
CA GLY A 1037 -14.64 -23.40 -21.20
C GLY A 1037 -15.47 -24.04 -22.32
N ASN A 1038 -15.11 -23.81 -23.58
CA ASN A 1038 -15.72 -24.45 -24.76
C ASN A 1038 -14.91 -25.67 -25.29
N ASP A 1039 -13.83 -26.04 -24.60
CA ASP A 1039 -12.95 -27.15 -24.98
C ASP A 1039 -13.35 -28.43 -24.25
N TYR A 1040 -13.55 -29.51 -25.02
CA TYR A 1040 -13.87 -30.84 -24.53
C TYR A 1040 -12.70 -31.78 -24.80
N TYR A 1041 -12.23 -32.48 -23.77
CA TYR A 1041 -11.04 -33.32 -23.83
C TYR A 1041 -11.44 -34.79 -23.89
N PHE A 1042 -10.96 -35.50 -24.92
CA PHE A 1042 -11.24 -36.91 -25.17
C PHE A 1042 -9.94 -37.70 -25.28
N ARG A 1043 -9.70 -38.61 -24.34
CA ARG A 1043 -8.57 -39.55 -24.38
C ARG A 1043 -8.94 -40.71 -25.30
N VAL A 1044 -8.07 -41.04 -26.25
CA VAL A 1044 -8.09 -42.31 -26.98
C VAL A 1044 -6.85 -43.11 -26.61
N TRP A 1045 -6.89 -44.43 -26.80
CA TRP A 1045 -5.71 -45.28 -26.74
C TRP A 1045 -5.84 -46.42 -27.74
N ALA A 1046 -4.70 -46.88 -28.27
CA ALA A 1046 -4.65 -47.84 -29.35
C ALA A 1046 -4.70 -49.28 -28.84
N ILE A 1047 -5.70 -50.03 -29.29
CA ILE A 1047 -5.98 -51.42 -28.89
C ILE A 1047 -6.08 -52.38 -30.08
N GLY A 1048 -5.95 -51.87 -31.31
CA GLY A 1048 -5.90 -52.70 -32.51
C GLY A 1048 -4.53 -53.34 -32.72
N THR A 1049 -4.44 -54.22 -33.72
CA THR A 1049 -3.14 -54.73 -34.19
C THR A 1049 -2.34 -53.63 -34.90
N PRO A 1050 -0.98 -53.65 -34.85
CA PRO A 1050 -0.13 -52.74 -35.62
C PRO A 1050 -0.49 -52.72 -37.11
N GLY A 1051 -0.46 -51.53 -37.71
CA GLY A 1051 -0.90 -51.29 -39.08
C GLY A 1051 -2.42 -51.19 -39.28
N SER A 1052 -3.25 -51.54 -38.30
CA SER A 1052 -4.67 -51.18 -38.33
C SER A 1052 -4.86 -49.67 -38.12
N SER A 1053 -5.92 -49.07 -38.67
CA SER A 1053 -6.15 -47.62 -38.56
C SER A 1053 -7.64 -47.27 -38.51
N THR A 1054 -7.95 -46.11 -37.92
CA THR A 1054 -9.32 -45.64 -37.82
C THR A 1054 -9.44 -44.11 -37.79
N GLY A 1055 -10.56 -43.60 -38.29
CA GLY A 1055 -10.88 -42.18 -38.23
C GLY A 1055 -11.40 -41.77 -36.84
N VAL A 1056 -11.00 -40.59 -36.38
CA VAL A 1056 -11.56 -39.90 -35.20
C VAL A 1056 -12.57 -38.88 -35.69
N TYR A 1057 -13.80 -38.96 -35.17
CA TYR A 1057 -14.94 -38.16 -35.61
C TYR A 1057 -15.58 -37.39 -34.46
N THR A 1058 -16.16 -36.23 -34.76
CA THR A 1058 -17.04 -35.49 -33.85
C THR A 1058 -18.35 -35.10 -34.50
N GLN A 1059 -19.44 -35.06 -33.74
CA GLN A 1059 -20.77 -34.69 -34.22
C GLN A 1059 -21.51 -33.85 -33.16
N MET A 1060 -22.06 -32.70 -33.55
CA MET A 1060 -23.02 -31.97 -32.71
C MET A 1060 -24.43 -32.54 -32.90
N PRO A 1061 -25.32 -32.51 -31.90
CA PRO A 1061 -26.69 -33.04 -32.05
C PRO A 1061 -27.47 -32.37 -33.19
N GLY A 1062 -27.88 -33.17 -34.18
CA GLY A 1062 -28.57 -32.71 -35.39
C GLY A 1062 -27.67 -32.44 -36.60
N GLU A 1063 -26.34 -32.42 -36.42
CA GLU A 1063 -25.37 -32.32 -37.51
C GLU A 1063 -24.90 -33.71 -38.00
N ALA A 1064 -24.12 -33.75 -39.08
CA ALA A 1064 -23.48 -34.99 -39.56
C ALA A 1064 -22.10 -35.21 -38.89
N PRO A 1065 -21.61 -36.45 -38.73
CA PRO A 1065 -20.27 -36.71 -38.21
C PRO A 1065 -19.17 -36.13 -39.09
N VAL A 1066 -18.23 -35.42 -38.47
CA VAL A 1066 -17.09 -34.76 -39.13
C VAL A 1066 -15.80 -35.48 -38.74
N LEU A 1067 -15.04 -35.95 -39.75
CA LEU A 1067 -13.70 -36.49 -39.55
C LEU A 1067 -12.75 -35.37 -39.10
N GLN A 1068 -11.98 -35.63 -38.04
CA GLN A 1068 -10.96 -34.72 -37.52
C GLN A 1068 -9.55 -35.18 -37.95
N CYS A 1069 -9.18 -36.42 -37.69
CA CYS A 1069 -7.94 -37.05 -38.18
C CYS A 1069 -8.12 -38.58 -38.36
N VAL A 1070 -7.06 -39.26 -38.81
CA VAL A 1070 -6.97 -40.74 -38.84
C VAL A 1070 -5.79 -41.18 -37.98
N VAL A 1071 -6.02 -42.09 -37.04
CA VAL A 1071 -4.97 -42.67 -36.20
C VAL A 1071 -4.67 -44.08 -36.69
N SER A 1072 -3.41 -44.38 -36.91
CA SER A 1072 -2.91 -45.73 -37.18
C SER A 1072 -2.24 -46.31 -35.95
N VAL A 1073 -2.42 -47.61 -35.69
CA VAL A 1073 -1.65 -48.32 -34.68
C VAL A 1073 -0.23 -48.53 -35.19
N GLY A 1074 0.76 -48.09 -34.40
CA GLY A 1074 2.19 -48.25 -34.67
C GLY A 1074 2.72 -49.61 -34.30
#